data_AF-A0A1X6N7E5-F1
#
_entry.id   AF-A0A1X6N7E5-F1
#
_cell.length_a   1.000
_cell.length_b   1.000
_cell.length_c   1.000
_cell.angle_alpha   90.00
_cell.angle_beta   90.00
_cell.angle_gamma   90.00
#
_symmetry.space_group_name_H-M   'P 1'
#
loop_
_entity.id
_entity.type
_entity.pdbx_description
1 polymer ?
#
loop_
_entity_poly.entity_id
_entity_poly.type
_entity_poly.pdbx_seq_one_letter_code
_entity_poly.pdbx_strand_id
1 'polypeptide(L)'
;MAVDSYQETPATVETALEFEFVETPRRPSEVLPEEVLPKASGFATVDIPGATNHFDAPRALPRVVAAKDLPSTPPSEPISAPGVQDRSVPVCQFVQDFAPCGDLPDDVLASFASTKFVTKLKADKETDMYVPFCENIQTPLDLSWKNRLGAGVQEKCYRLVAKYTGQNPDNSINKDDGKKKSNIIIYPDRPDARKCYAHADGSYRGVTSWAWASLVVEFKKATTKYLPFGIPSEASHETEAAVPFLPSNPLSKQARGQLIEYATNVLRFQPRQFCFTIVIVGSYARLIRWDRWGAIVSTSFDFINDPGHILFRFLYKYGLMTQAERGYDPTVVEATDQEIEDMNAWKDTATREARLSSYHLEFYETAMDSRWPIYKVIVPEKDLLFTESDEGPNGSFDGIDEDGASAVYTYLTGKPSHTTYSPTGRSTKGSVAYDIRRKRLVFMGETWRVDSPDIKPEHEVYVHLWKHKVRNIDRPLSGGDVRTGDLKDPKNVQRTLTQIYAPVEEEAERPIGRIHYRLICDEVYVNLTHYKHSLSLATALLDALIAHKDAWERAGILHRDISDNNVMLQVDAAGNLVLGILIDWDLSKPKADLPKGPTQVARSGTWQFMSALLLKYPQKRHELSDDIESFVHLLNWLVLRFHEHGLSDDPKGLMDHIINTYDKFHDNNKGEDVGGEGKLLQMQSGSVPFKPVAHRQLKDLLNKVAIMCQNHYNSHSVNEEIEKLSGVVLGSVPQNDQERADERPRDYSADICTMPAETAASRPLATSPDLASHQAIIRIFYEAVITNKSQWVDDSSTKKDQFIFGSYGTEQSLNLTTRSTSKGKRKSEGSISGASKAKRSKTSAAVGSSSSKL
;
A
#
# COMPACT_ATOMS: atom_id res chain seq x y z
N MET A 1 -21.12 -52.72 20.42
CA MET A 1 -19.86 -53.49 20.50
C MET A 1 -18.82 -52.53 21.07
N ALA A 2 -18.83 -52.23 22.37
CA ALA A 2 -18.48 -53.04 23.54
C ALA A 2 -16.96 -53.34 23.63
N VAL A 3 -16.40 -53.04 24.81
CA VAL A 3 -15.13 -53.54 25.42
C VAL A 3 -13.86 -52.77 25.01
N ASP A 4 -12.93 -52.32 25.87
CA ASP A 4 -12.75 -52.10 27.32
C ASP A 4 -11.47 -51.23 27.46
N SER A 5 -11.44 -50.18 28.30
CA SER A 5 -10.75 -50.07 29.61
C SER A 5 -9.23 -50.35 29.64
N TYR A 6 -8.43 -49.41 30.18
CA TYR A 6 -7.46 -49.61 31.28
C TYR A 6 -6.72 -48.29 31.64
N GLN A 7 -6.57 -48.06 32.95
CA GLN A 7 -5.91 -46.95 33.63
C GLN A 7 -4.41 -47.22 33.90
N GLU A 8 -3.76 -46.19 34.50
CA GLU A 8 -2.48 -46.14 35.27
C GLU A 8 -1.27 -45.58 34.48
N THR A 9 -0.31 -44.80 35.01
CA THR A 9 -0.05 -43.92 36.19
C THR A 9 1.20 -43.07 35.80
N PRO A 10 1.59 -41.99 36.52
CA PRO A 10 2.67 -41.09 36.10
C PRO A 10 4.04 -41.51 36.64
N ALA A 11 5.06 -41.54 35.77
CA ALA A 11 6.46 -41.71 36.18
C ALA A 11 7.16 -40.34 36.24
N THR A 12 7.51 -39.95 37.46
CA THR A 12 8.47 -38.92 37.82
C THR A 12 9.88 -39.32 37.40
N VAL A 13 10.60 -38.41 36.73
CA VAL A 13 12.06 -38.45 36.64
C VAL A 13 12.58 -37.04 36.90
N GLU A 14 13.05 -36.82 38.13
CA GLU A 14 14.00 -35.76 38.46
C GLU A 14 15.31 -36.02 37.71
N THR A 15 15.84 -35.02 37.04
CA THR A 15 17.27 -34.93 36.75
C THR A 15 17.71 -33.48 36.88
N ALA A 16 18.39 -33.21 38.00
CA ALA A 16 19.19 -32.02 38.21
C ALA A 16 20.44 -32.09 37.34
N LEU A 17 20.75 -31.01 36.63
CA LEU A 17 22.09 -30.74 36.11
C LEU A 17 22.40 -29.27 36.33
N GLU A 18 23.15 -29.01 37.41
CA GLU A 18 23.95 -27.81 37.61
C GLU A 18 25.01 -27.71 36.51
N PHE A 19 25.18 -26.52 35.94
CA PHE A 19 26.41 -26.16 35.24
C PHE A 19 26.85 -24.77 35.68
N GLU A 20 27.76 -24.76 36.65
CA GLU A 20 28.73 -23.68 36.84
C GLU A 20 29.72 -23.69 35.66
N PHE A 21 29.98 -22.53 35.06
CA PHE A 21 31.23 -22.30 34.32
C PHE A 21 31.77 -20.90 34.61
N VAL A 22 32.62 -20.88 35.64
CA VAL A 22 33.90 -20.17 35.81
C VAL A 22 34.23 -19.11 34.74
N GLU A 23 34.18 -17.84 35.14
CA GLU A 23 34.87 -16.74 34.49
C GLU A 23 36.39 -16.89 34.66
N THR A 24 37.14 -16.79 33.56
CA THR A 24 38.59 -16.55 33.59
C THR A 24 38.92 -15.22 32.89
N PRO A 25 39.71 -14.32 33.50
CA PRO A 25 40.00 -13.01 32.93
C PRO A 25 41.16 -13.08 31.93
N ARG A 26 40.96 -12.61 30.69
CA ARG A 26 42.04 -12.40 29.72
C ARG A 26 42.80 -11.11 30.05
N ARG A 27 44.13 -11.23 30.15
CA ARG A 27 45.09 -10.12 30.27
C ARG A 27 45.27 -9.35 28.96
N PRO A 28 45.68 -8.07 29.00
CA PRO A 28 45.96 -7.24 27.84
C PRO A 28 47.46 -7.18 27.47
N SER A 29 47.76 -7.25 26.18
CA SER A 29 49.04 -6.88 25.53
C SER A 29 48.78 -7.08 24.02
N GLU A 30 49.16 -6.24 23.07
CA GLU A 30 50.26 -5.28 23.01
C GLU A 30 50.03 -4.35 21.81
N VAL A 31 50.58 -3.15 21.92
CA VAL A 31 50.52 -2.05 20.94
C VAL A 31 51.73 -2.16 19.99
N LEU A 32 51.57 -1.62 18.77
CA LEU A 32 52.56 -1.03 17.83
C LEU A 32 52.69 -1.76 16.47
N PRO A 33 53.10 -1.08 15.38
CA PRO A 33 52.75 0.29 14.98
C PRO A 33 52.40 0.42 13.47
N GLU A 34 51.92 1.62 13.11
CA GLU A 34 51.89 2.16 11.74
C GLU A 34 53.25 2.02 11.03
N GLU A 35 53.26 1.77 9.71
CA GLU A 35 54.08 2.53 8.76
C GLU A 35 53.81 2.21 7.28
N VAL A 36 53.73 3.30 6.49
CA VAL A 36 54.31 3.49 5.14
C VAL A 36 53.58 2.91 3.91
N LEU A 37 52.87 3.82 3.25
CA LEU A 37 52.62 3.83 1.79
C LEU A 37 53.95 3.83 0.98
N PRO A 38 53.95 3.22 -0.21
CA PRO A 38 54.58 3.90 -1.34
C PRO A 38 53.70 3.98 -2.59
N LYS A 39 53.90 5.10 -3.29
CA LYS A 39 53.37 5.45 -4.60
C LYS A 39 54.17 4.79 -5.73
N ALA A 40 53.47 4.66 -6.86
CA ALA A 40 53.90 4.92 -8.24
C ALA A 40 54.38 3.74 -9.12
N SER A 41 53.59 3.60 -10.20
CA SER A 41 54.00 3.54 -11.62
C SER A 41 54.73 2.31 -12.18
N GLY A 42 54.15 1.78 -13.27
CA GLY A 42 54.89 1.61 -14.52
C GLY A 42 54.94 0.21 -15.13
N PHE A 43 54.31 0.09 -16.31
CA PHE A 43 54.64 -0.78 -17.46
C PHE A 43 54.63 -2.31 -17.31
N ALA A 44 53.84 -2.99 -18.15
CA ALA A 44 54.36 -3.70 -19.33
C ALA A 44 53.24 -4.45 -20.07
N THR A 45 53.04 -4.08 -21.33
CA THR A 45 52.39 -4.91 -22.36
C THR A 45 53.26 -6.11 -22.66
N VAL A 46 52.71 -7.32 -22.54
CA VAL A 46 53.31 -8.56 -23.06
C VAL A 46 52.22 -9.30 -23.84
N ASP A 47 52.41 -9.39 -25.15
CA ASP A 47 51.67 -10.28 -26.03
C ASP A 47 52.13 -11.73 -25.82
N ILE A 48 51.19 -12.63 -25.53
CA ILE A 48 51.36 -14.09 -25.67
C ILE A 48 50.13 -14.66 -26.38
N PRO A 49 50.29 -15.38 -27.51
CA PRO A 49 49.18 -15.91 -28.29
C PRO A 49 48.77 -17.33 -27.83
N GLY A 50 47.46 -17.59 -27.82
CA GLY A 50 46.89 -18.93 -27.99
C GLY A 50 46.57 -19.71 -26.72
N ALA A 51 45.35 -19.55 -26.19
CA ALA A 51 44.62 -20.61 -25.50
C ALA A 51 43.11 -20.30 -25.55
N THR A 52 42.38 -21.13 -26.29
CA THR A 52 40.92 -21.13 -26.43
C THR A 52 40.24 -21.48 -25.10
N ASN A 53 39.45 -20.54 -24.55
CA ASN A 53 38.43 -20.82 -23.55
C ASN A 53 37.16 -20.06 -23.93
N HIS A 54 36.13 -20.82 -24.33
CA HIS A 54 34.77 -20.32 -24.51
C HIS A 54 34.17 -19.98 -23.14
N PHE A 55 34.24 -18.71 -22.76
CA PHE A 55 33.35 -18.12 -21.77
C PHE A 55 32.54 -17.04 -22.47
N ASP A 56 31.26 -17.34 -22.69
CA ASP A 56 30.29 -16.37 -23.21
C ASP A 56 30.16 -15.21 -22.21
N ALA A 57 30.55 -14.02 -22.65
CA ALA A 57 30.26 -12.77 -21.96
C ALA A 57 28.73 -12.57 -21.86
N PRO A 58 28.21 -11.93 -20.79
CA PRO A 58 26.79 -11.66 -20.67
C PRO A 58 26.31 -10.79 -21.85
N ARG A 59 25.46 -11.37 -22.68
CA ARG A 59 24.85 -10.71 -23.84
C ARG A 59 24.11 -9.46 -23.39
N ALA A 60 24.31 -8.38 -24.15
CA ALA A 60 23.62 -7.11 -23.98
C ALA A 60 22.11 -7.32 -23.89
N LEU A 61 21.52 -6.83 -22.79
CA LEU A 61 20.08 -6.78 -22.58
C LEU A 61 19.40 -5.93 -23.67
N PRO A 62 18.16 -6.26 -24.06
CA PRO A 62 17.45 -5.55 -25.11
C PRO A 62 17.28 -4.06 -24.74
N ARG A 63 17.39 -3.22 -25.77
CA ARG A 63 17.27 -1.76 -25.73
C ARG A 63 15.91 -1.39 -25.11
N VAL A 64 15.93 -1.05 -23.82
CA VAL A 64 14.84 -0.30 -23.17
C VAL A 64 14.73 1.02 -23.92
N VAL A 65 13.51 1.45 -24.26
CA VAL A 65 13.23 2.81 -24.74
C VAL A 65 13.78 3.75 -23.68
N ALA A 66 14.97 4.30 -23.92
CA ALA A 66 15.62 5.20 -23.00
C ALA A 66 14.73 6.44 -22.87
N ALA A 67 14.78 7.12 -21.73
CA ALA A 67 14.08 8.39 -21.52
C ALA A 67 14.43 9.52 -22.53
N LYS A 68 15.28 9.24 -23.54
CA LYS A 68 15.51 10.09 -24.71
C LYS A 68 14.41 10.02 -25.77
N ASP A 69 13.58 8.97 -25.77
CA ASP A 69 12.48 8.79 -26.75
C ASP A 69 11.11 9.20 -26.18
N LEU A 70 11.09 9.72 -24.94
CA LEU A 70 9.92 10.39 -24.37
C LEU A 70 9.85 11.80 -24.95
N PRO A 71 8.67 12.30 -25.38
CA PRO A 71 8.54 13.67 -25.84
C PRO A 71 8.97 14.63 -24.73
N SER A 72 10.07 15.36 -24.96
CA SER A 72 10.61 16.36 -24.04
C SER A 72 9.77 17.65 -24.01
N THR A 73 8.72 17.73 -24.83
CA THR A 73 7.91 18.92 -25.06
C THR A 73 6.45 18.52 -25.22
N PRO A 74 5.50 19.23 -24.59
CA PRO A 74 4.07 19.01 -24.82
C PRO A 74 3.74 19.19 -26.31
N PRO A 75 2.76 18.46 -26.86
CA PRO A 75 2.36 18.60 -28.26
C PRO A 75 1.89 20.03 -28.52
N SER A 76 2.52 20.69 -29.49
CA SER A 76 2.17 22.04 -29.94
C SER A 76 1.18 21.96 -31.09
N GLU A 77 -0.11 22.07 -30.79
CA GLU A 77 -1.14 22.42 -31.78
C GLU A 77 -2.15 23.44 -31.18
N PRO A 78 -2.72 24.32 -32.02
CA PRO A 78 -3.34 25.56 -31.57
C PRO A 78 -4.62 25.33 -30.77
N ILE A 79 -4.71 26.06 -29.66
CA ILE A 79 -5.86 26.13 -28.76
C ILE A 79 -7.09 26.58 -29.56
N SER A 80 -8.00 25.65 -29.83
CA SER A 80 -9.36 25.95 -30.25
C SER A 80 -10.15 26.57 -29.09
N ALA A 81 -11.04 27.51 -29.44
CA ALA A 81 -11.87 28.39 -28.59
C ALA A 81 -12.41 27.79 -27.26
N PRO A 82 -12.71 28.62 -26.24
CA PRO A 82 -13.03 28.16 -24.89
C PRO A 82 -14.40 27.48 -24.84
N GLY A 83 -14.39 26.15 -24.94
CA GLY A 83 -15.54 25.27 -24.75
C GLY A 83 -15.07 23.83 -24.59
N VAL A 84 -15.34 23.23 -23.42
CA VAL A 84 -15.12 21.81 -23.06
C VAL A 84 -13.85 21.19 -23.69
N GLN A 85 -12.68 21.48 -23.13
CA GLN A 85 -11.42 20.84 -23.56
C GLN A 85 -11.57 19.31 -23.53
N ASP A 86 -11.50 18.67 -24.69
CA ASP A 86 -11.28 17.24 -24.80
C ASP A 86 -9.90 16.93 -24.19
N ARG A 87 -9.88 16.16 -23.09
CA ARG A 87 -8.66 15.81 -22.35
C ARG A 87 -8.06 14.48 -22.84
N SER A 88 -8.53 13.98 -23.98
CA SER A 88 -8.03 12.73 -24.56
C SER A 88 -6.85 12.95 -25.51
N VAL A 89 -6.02 11.91 -25.66
CA VAL A 89 -4.89 11.89 -26.58
C VAL A 89 -5.36 11.35 -27.94
N PRO A 90 -5.04 11.96 -29.09
CA PRO A 90 -5.40 11.40 -30.39
C PRO A 90 -5.02 9.92 -30.49
N VAL A 91 -5.92 9.04 -30.94
CA VAL A 91 -5.68 7.58 -30.92
C VAL A 91 -4.43 7.16 -31.71
N CYS A 92 -4.13 7.82 -32.82
CA CYS A 92 -2.89 7.57 -33.58
C CYS A 92 -1.65 7.91 -32.75
N GLN A 93 -1.66 9.04 -32.03
CA GLN A 93 -0.59 9.42 -31.10
C GLN A 93 -0.49 8.42 -29.95
N PHE A 94 -1.61 7.99 -29.37
CA PHE A 94 -1.63 6.98 -28.31
C PHE A 94 -0.97 5.67 -28.76
N VAL A 95 -1.31 5.19 -29.95
CA VAL A 95 -0.70 3.98 -30.52
C VAL A 95 0.78 4.19 -30.83
N GLN A 96 1.18 5.38 -31.27
CA GLN A 96 2.58 5.70 -31.52
C GLN A 96 3.40 5.73 -30.23
N ASP A 97 2.90 6.40 -29.19
CA ASP A 97 3.58 6.56 -27.90
C ASP A 97 3.72 5.23 -27.15
N PHE A 98 2.67 4.39 -27.22
CA PHE A 98 2.54 3.24 -26.33
C PHE A 98 2.57 1.89 -27.02
N ALA A 99 2.57 1.84 -28.35
CA ALA A 99 2.73 0.62 -29.14
C ALA A 99 3.82 0.77 -30.20
N PRO A 100 5.11 0.79 -29.77
CA PRO A 100 6.26 1.21 -30.58
C PRO A 100 6.65 0.23 -31.71
N CYS A 101 5.93 -0.88 -31.87
CA CYS A 101 6.20 -1.82 -32.96
C CYS A 101 6.11 -1.10 -34.32
N GLY A 102 7.04 -1.43 -35.24
CA GLY A 102 7.15 -0.84 -36.57
C GLY A 102 5.92 -1.03 -37.46
N ASP A 103 6.01 -0.58 -38.71
CA ASP A 103 4.90 -0.72 -39.65
C ASP A 103 4.51 -2.18 -39.87
N LEU A 104 3.20 -2.39 -40.03
CA LEU A 104 2.66 -3.74 -40.22
C LEU A 104 2.98 -4.21 -41.65
N PRO A 105 3.37 -5.49 -41.83
CA PRO A 105 3.51 -6.08 -43.15
C PRO A 105 2.22 -6.00 -43.99
N ASP A 106 2.35 -5.82 -45.31
CA ASP A 106 1.21 -5.66 -46.23
C ASP A 106 0.25 -6.85 -46.21
N ASP A 107 0.77 -8.08 -46.03
CA ASP A 107 -0.02 -9.30 -45.90
C ASP A 107 -0.87 -9.32 -44.62
N VAL A 108 -0.32 -8.79 -43.52
CA VAL A 108 -1.05 -8.62 -42.26
C VAL A 108 -2.18 -7.60 -42.44
N LEU A 109 -1.92 -6.47 -43.12
CA LEU A 109 -2.94 -5.47 -43.42
C LEU A 109 -4.05 -6.02 -44.33
N ALA A 110 -3.68 -6.80 -45.33
CA ALA A 110 -4.65 -7.49 -46.20
C ALA A 110 -5.53 -8.46 -45.40
N SER A 111 -4.98 -9.18 -44.41
CA SER A 111 -5.75 -10.06 -43.53
C SER A 111 -6.80 -9.30 -42.69
N PHE A 112 -6.47 -8.07 -42.26
CA PHE A 112 -7.39 -7.24 -41.48
C PHE A 112 -8.56 -6.78 -42.34
N ALA A 113 -8.32 -6.41 -43.60
CA ALA A 113 -9.37 -6.04 -44.54
C ALA A 113 -10.36 -7.18 -44.83
N SER A 114 -9.89 -8.43 -44.77
CA SER A 114 -10.73 -9.63 -44.92
C SER A 114 -11.56 -9.96 -43.66
N THR A 115 -11.14 -9.46 -42.50
CA THR A 115 -11.78 -9.70 -41.20
C THR A 115 -12.83 -8.61 -40.96
N LYS A 116 -14.12 -8.97 -40.98
CA LYS A 116 -15.21 -8.01 -40.75
C LYS A 116 -15.95 -8.34 -39.45
N PHE A 117 -16.10 -7.35 -38.59
CA PHE A 117 -17.06 -7.43 -37.49
C PHE A 117 -18.46 -7.62 -38.08
N VAL A 118 -19.25 -8.52 -37.48
CA VAL A 118 -20.61 -8.81 -37.95
C VAL A 118 -21.47 -7.54 -37.84
N THR A 119 -21.94 -7.01 -38.96
CA THR A 119 -22.70 -5.75 -39.06
C THR A 119 -24.15 -5.83 -38.56
N LYS A 120 -24.67 -7.02 -38.23
CA LYS A 120 -25.99 -7.23 -37.63
C LYS A 120 -25.92 -7.25 -36.10
N LEU A 121 -25.38 -6.21 -35.49
CA LEU A 121 -25.47 -6.00 -34.04
C LEU A 121 -26.85 -5.44 -33.72
N LYS A 122 -27.84 -6.31 -33.44
CA LYS A 122 -29.09 -5.85 -32.82
C LYS A 122 -28.75 -5.39 -31.41
N ALA A 123 -28.93 -4.09 -31.15
CA ALA A 123 -28.47 -3.34 -29.98
C ALA A 123 -29.07 -3.78 -28.61
N ASP A 124 -29.70 -4.95 -28.54
CA ASP A 124 -30.63 -5.31 -27.47
C ASP A 124 -29.99 -6.28 -26.46
N LYS A 125 -28.92 -7.00 -26.85
CA LYS A 125 -28.16 -7.93 -25.99
C LYS A 125 -26.64 -7.86 -26.26
N GLU A 126 -25.94 -7.09 -25.44
CA GLU A 126 -24.46 -6.97 -25.39
C GLU A 126 -23.75 -8.34 -25.40
N THR A 127 -24.38 -9.37 -24.81
CA THR A 127 -23.84 -10.73 -24.73
C THR A 127 -23.66 -11.43 -26.07
N ASP A 128 -24.45 -11.04 -27.07
CA ASP A 128 -24.40 -11.65 -28.41
C ASP A 128 -23.14 -11.19 -29.17
N MET A 129 -22.46 -10.16 -28.67
CA MET A 129 -21.25 -9.59 -29.29
C MET A 129 -19.96 -10.27 -28.86
N TYR A 130 -19.93 -10.92 -27.69
CA TYR A 130 -18.64 -11.31 -27.08
C TYR A 130 -17.91 -12.42 -27.83
N VAL A 131 -18.62 -13.47 -28.25
CA VAL A 131 -18.00 -14.61 -28.95
C VAL A 131 -17.53 -14.19 -30.35
N PRO A 132 -18.37 -13.54 -31.20
CA PRO A 132 -17.90 -13.02 -32.48
C PRO A 132 -16.74 -12.02 -32.32
N PHE A 133 -16.76 -11.19 -31.28
CA PHE A 133 -15.66 -10.27 -31.01
C PHE A 133 -14.37 -11.04 -30.67
N CYS A 134 -14.42 -12.03 -29.76
CA CYS A 134 -13.27 -12.88 -29.43
C CYS A 134 -12.68 -13.55 -30.67
N GLU A 135 -13.53 -14.12 -31.53
CA GLU A 135 -13.11 -14.74 -32.80
C GLU A 135 -12.36 -13.76 -33.71
N ASN A 136 -12.92 -12.56 -33.90
CA ASN A 136 -12.29 -11.53 -34.75
C ASN A 136 -10.97 -11.03 -34.17
N ILE A 137 -10.89 -10.77 -32.86
CA ILE A 137 -9.65 -10.28 -32.25
C ILE A 137 -8.59 -11.37 -32.08
N GLN A 138 -8.95 -12.66 -32.16
CA GLN A 138 -7.97 -13.74 -32.15
C GLN A 138 -7.09 -13.72 -33.40
N THR A 139 -7.59 -13.25 -34.55
CA THR A 139 -6.83 -13.12 -35.80
C THR A 139 -5.55 -12.28 -35.65
N PRO A 140 -5.59 -10.99 -35.23
CA PRO A 140 -4.36 -10.21 -35.03
C PRO A 140 -3.45 -10.77 -33.93
N LEU A 141 -4.00 -11.43 -32.90
CA LEU A 141 -3.21 -12.08 -31.84
C LEU A 141 -2.45 -13.32 -32.36
N ASP A 142 -3.08 -14.13 -33.22
CA ASP A 142 -2.44 -15.30 -33.82
C ASP A 142 -1.40 -14.92 -34.89
N LEU A 143 -1.68 -13.87 -35.67
CA LEU A 143 -0.73 -13.35 -36.66
C LEU A 143 0.52 -12.77 -36.00
N SER A 144 0.36 -12.00 -34.91
CA SER A 144 1.51 -11.48 -34.15
C SER A 144 2.35 -12.62 -33.55
N TRP A 145 1.70 -13.67 -33.03
CA TRP A 145 2.40 -14.87 -32.53
C TRP A 145 3.19 -15.60 -33.64
N LYS A 146 2.57 -15.83 -34.80
CA LYS A 146 3.25 -16.45 -35.96
C LYS A 146 4.46 -15.64 -36.42
N ASN A 147 4.32 -14.32 -36.50
CA ASN A 147 5.40 -13.43 -36.90
C ASN A 147 6.57 -13.50 -35.90
N ARG A 148 6.28 -13.49 -34.59
CA ARG A 148 7.28 -13.62 -33.53
C ARG A 148 8.05 -14.95 -33.60
N LEU A 149 7.38 -16.06 -33.88
CA LEU A 149 8.03 -17.36 -34.09
C LEU A 149 8.96 -17.35 -35.30
N GLY A 150 8.54 -16.72 -36.40
CA GLY A 150 9.35 -16.57 -37.61
C GLY A 150 10.60 -15.68 -37.43
N ALA A 151 10.55 -14.72 -36.51
CA ALA A 151 11.64 -13.81 -36.21
C ALA A 151 12.71 -14.37 -35.24
N GLY A 152 12.54 -15.60 -34.72
CA GLY A 152 13.52 -16.24 -33.83
C GLY A 152 13.72 -15.52 -32.49
N VAL A 153 12.72 -14.77 -32.02
CA VAL A 153 12.79 -13.98 -30.78
C VAL A 153 13.02 -14.91 -29.58
N GLN A 154 14.14 -14.72 -28.88
CA GLN A 154 14.53 -15.54 -27.71
C GLN A 154 13.83 -15.15 -26.40
N GLU A 155 13.07 -14.04 -26.38
CA GLU A 155 12.37 -13.59 -25.18
C GLU A 155 11.12 -14.45 -24.89
N LYS A 156 10.97 -14.87 -23.63
CA LYS A 156 9.87 -15.73 -23.15
C LYS A 156 8.54 -14.95 -23.17
N CYS A 157 7.86 -14.93 -24.31
CA CYS A 157 6.49 -14.45 -24.43
C CYS A 157 5.55 -15.58 -24.87
N TYR A 158 4.28 -15.44 -24.48
CA TYR A 158 3.24 -16.42 -24.77
C TYR A 158 2.33 -15.94 -25.88
N ARG A 159 1.82 -16.90 -26.67
CA ARG A 159 0.63 -16.68 -27.49
C ARG A 159 -0.48 -16.11 -26.60
N LEU A 160 -1.22 -15.13 -27.12
CA LEU A 160 -2.34 -14.53 -26.40
C LEU A 160 -3.67 -15.09 -26.90
N VAL A 161 -4.61 -15.34 -25.99
CA VAL A 161 -5.95 -15.84 -26.30
C VAL A 161 -7.04 -14.99 -25.67
N ALA A 162 -8.05 -14.64 -26.47
CA ALA A 162 -9.22 -13.91 -25.99
C ALA A 162 -10.22 -14.87 -25.34
N LYS A 163 -10.77 -14.49 -24.18
CA LYS A 163 -11.82 -15.25 -23.50
C LYS A 163 -12.96 -14.34 -23.03
N TYR A 164 -14.18 -14.77 -23.27
CA TYR A 164 -15.39 -14.20 -22.71
C TYR A 164 -15.56 -14.65 -21.25
N THR A 165 -15.46 -13.70 -20.32
CA THR A 165 -15.47 -13.92 -18.87
C THR A 165 -16.70 -13.31 -18.17
N GLY A 166 -17.55 -12.58 -18.90
CA GLY A 166 -18.67 -11.79 -18.35
C GLY A 166 -19.78 -12.57 -17.63
N GLN A 167 -19.67 -13.89 -17.48
CA GLN A 167 -20.56 -14.70 -16.63
C GLN A 167 -19.86 -15.31 -15.40
N ASN A 168 -18.53 -15.32 -15.36
CA ASN A 168 -17.75 -16.09 -14.38
C ASN A 168 -16.76 -15.16 -13.64
N PRO A 169 -17.13 -14.67 -12.44
CA PRO A 169 -16.26 -13.82 -11.66
C PRO A 169 -15.04 -14.57 -11.12
N ASP A 170 -14.02 -13.80 -10.71
CA ASP A 170 -12.83 -14.38 -10.08
C ASP A 170 -13.18 -14.82 -8.65
N ASN A 171 -13.29 -16.13 -8.44
CA ASN A 171 -13.62 -16.72 -7.14
C ASN A 171 -12.39 -16.94 -6.25
N SER A 172 -11.19 -16.56 -6.71
CA SER A 172 -9.94 -16.68 -5.95
C SER A 172 -9.66 -15.49 -5.04
N ILE A 173 -10.42 -14.40 -5.22
CA ILE A 173 -10.38 -13.18 -4.42
C ILE A 173 -11.54 -13.21 -3.41
N ASN A 174 -11.34 -12.60 -2.25
CA ASN A 174 -12.24 -12.68 -1.11
C ASN A 174 -13.70 -12.29 -1.46
N LYS A 175 -14.69 -12.94 -0.83
CA LYS A 175 -16.11 -12.88 -1.22
C LYS A 175 -16.74 -11.47 -1.12
N ASP A 176 -16.16 -10.61 -0.28
CA ASP A 176 -16.66 -9.24 -0.03
C ASP A 176 -16.30 -8.26 -1.14
N ASP A 177 -15.28 -8.57 -1.96
CA ASP A 177 -14.88 -7.76 -3.10
C ASP A 177 -15.81 -7.97 -4.31
N GLY A 178 -17.05 -8.40 -4.14
CA GLY A 178 -18.04 -8.53 -5.21
C GLY A 178 -17.70 -9.60 -6.26
N LYS A 179 -18.73 -10.18 -6.87
CA LYS A 179 -18.58 -11.12 -8.00
C LYS A 179 -18.13 -10.37 -9.25
N LYS A 180 -16.86 -9.98 -9.30
CA LYS A 180 -16.29 -9.08 -10.32
C LYS A 180 -15.82 -9.84 -11.56
N LYS A 181 -16.19 -9.30 -12.72
CA LYS A 181 -15.91 -9.86 -14.04
C LYS A 181 -15.92 -8.73 -15.06
N SER A 182 -14.91 -8.69 -15.92
CA SER A 182 -15.00 -7.93 -17.16
C SER A 182 -15.66 -8.80 -18.24
N ASN A 183 -16.15 -8.17 -19.30
CA ASN A 183 -16.77 -8.88 -20.41
C ASN A 183 -15.77 -9.82 -21.09
N ILE A 184 -14.60 -9.31 -21.49
CA ILE A 184 -13.57 -10.08 -22.20
C ILE A 184 -12.21 -9.80 -21.59
N ILE A 185 -11.41 -10.85 -21.42
CA ILE A 185 -10.02 -10.76 -20.98
C ILE A 185 -9.14 -11.56 -21.94
N ILE A 186 -8.00 -10.98 -22.30
CA ILE A 186 -6.95 -11.64 -23.08
C ILE A 186 -5.91 -12.19 -22.11
N TYR A 187 -5.59 -13.47 -22.25
CA TYR A 187 -4.70 -14.23 -21.37
C TYR A 187 -3.48 -14.78 -22.11
N PRO A 188 -2.36 -15.04 -21.40
CA PRO A 188 -1.28 -15.85 -21.93
C PRO A 188 -1.69 -17.33 -22.04
N ASP A 189 -1.43 -17.94 -23.19
CA ASP A 189 -1.78 -19.32 -23.52
C ASP A 189 -0.73 -20.31 -23.01
N ARG A 190 -0.65 -20.47 -21.69
CA ARG A 190 0.26 -21.40 -21.01
C ARG A 190 -0.47 -22.34 -20.04
N PRO A 191 0.10 -23.54 -19.74
CA PRO A 191 -0.64 -24.61 -19.05
C PRO A 191 -1.24 -24.24 -17.68
N ASP A 192 -0.48 -23.59 -16.82
CA ASP A 192 -0.88 -23.05 -15.51
C ASP A 192 -1.93 -21.93 -15.60
N ALA A 193 -1.76 -20.98 -16.51
CA ALA A 193 -2.76 -19.94 -16.75
C ALA A 193 -4.09 -20.56 -17.21
N ARG A 194 -4.03 -21.53 -18.14
CA ARG A 194 -5.23 -22.24 -18.64
C ARG A 194 -6.00 -22.94 -17.52
N LYS A 195 -5.33 -23.50 -16.52
CA LYS A 195 -6.01 -24.10 -15.35
C LYS A 195 -6.87 -23.10 -14.58
N CYS A 196 -6.53 -21.81 -14.66
CA CYS A 196 -7.21 -20.75 -13.93
C CYS A 196 -8.38 -20.12 -14.70
N TYR A 197 -8.24 -19.93 -16.02
CA TYR A 197 -9.25 -19.22 -16.82
C TYR A 197 -10.01 -20.10 -17.81
N ALA A 198 -9.47 -21.24 -18.26
CA ALA A 198 -10.04 -21.98 -19.38
C ALA A 198 -11.07 -23.01 -18.91
N HIS A 199 -12.13 -23.20 -19.70
CA HIS A 199 -13.01 -24.36 -19.58
C HIS A 199 -12.43 -25.54 -20.38
N ALA A 200 -12.71 -26.76 -19.93
CA ALA A 200 -12.23 -28.00 -20.56
C ALA A 200 -12.80 -28.23 -21.98
N ASP A 201 -13.86 -27.51 -22.36
CA ASP A 201 -14.53 -27.65 -23.67
C ASP A 201 -13.83 -26.92 -24.82
N GLY A 202 -12.74 -26.19 -24.55
CA GLY A 202 -11.99 -25.43 -25.55
C GLY A 202 -12.72 -24.20 -26.10
N SER A 203 -13.87 -23.83 -25.54
CA SER A 203 -14.67 -22.70 -26.01
C SER A 203 -14.01 -21.34 -25.72
N TYR A 204 -14.54 -20.27 -26.30
CA TYR A 204 -14.17 -18.90 -25.94
C TYR A 204 -14.64 -18.50 -24.53
N ARG A 205 -15.41 -19.33 -23.83
CA ARG A 205 -15.80 -19.04 -22.44
C ARG A 205 -14.59 -19.20 -21.53
N GLY A 206 -14.52 -18.35 -20.52
CA GLY A 206 -13.52 -18.45 -19.46
C GLY A 206 -14.02 -17.96 -18.12
N VAL A 207 -13.19 -18.17 -17.10
CA VAL A 207 -13.33 -17.60 -15.76
C VAL A 207 -12.41 -16.38 -15.65
N THR A 208 -12.88 -15.33 -14.97
CA THR A 208 -12.03 -14.17 -14.67
C THR A 208 -10.87 -14.62 -13.78
N SER A 209 -9.63 -14.31 -14.18
CA SER A 209 -8.45 -14.53 -13.36
C SER A 209 -7.54 -13.31 -13.40
N TRP A 210 -7.58 -12.50 -12.35
CA TRP A 210 -6.80 -11.24 -12.32
C TRP A 210 -5.30 -11.48 -12.23
N ALA A 211 -4.86 -12.64 -11.72
CA ALA A 211 -3.46 -13.05 -11.69
C ALA A 211 -2.85 -13.20 -13.09
N TRP A 212 -3.68 -13.50 -14.10
CA TRP A 212 -3.25 -13.82 -15.46
C TRP A 212 -3.76 -12.84 -16.53
N ALA A 213 -4.60 -11.88 -16.18
CA ALA A 213 -5.20 -10.93 -17.11
C ALA A 213 -4.14 -10.05 -17.82
N SER A 214 -3.94 -10.23 -19.12
CA SER A 214 -2.98 -9.42 -19.90
C SER A 214 -3.59 -8.10 -20.33
N LEU A 215 -4.77 -8.15 -20.96
CA LEU A 215 -5.50 -7.00 -21.49
C LEU A 215 -7.00 -7.20 -21.24
N VAL A 216 -7.64 -6.17 -20.68
CA VAL A 216 -9.07 -6.19 -20.32
C VAL A 216 -9.86 -5.40 -21.34
N VAL A 217 -10.99 -5.96 -21.80
CA VAL A 217 -11.89 -5.33 -22.75
C VAL A 217 -13.30 -5.30 -22.17
N GLU A 218 -13.80 -4.08 -21.93
CA GLU A 218 -15.11 -3.84 -21.34
C GLU A 218 -16.07 -3.25 -22.38
N PHE A 219 -17.26 -3.81 -22.46
CA PHE A 219 -18.37 -3.33 -23.26
C PHE A 219 -19.33 -2.51 -22.39
N LYS A 220 -19.92 -1.49 -23.00
CA LYS A 220 -21.00 -0.70 -22.44
C LYS A 220 -22.09 -0.52 -23.49
N LYS A 221 -23.33 -0.55 -23.01
CA LYS A 221 -24.49 -0.19 -23.84
C LYS A 221 -24.35 1.25 -24.32
N ALA A 222 -24.67 1.50 -25.59
CA ALA A 222 -24.68 2.82 -26.22
C ALA A 222 -25.89 3.67 -25.77
N THR A 223 -26.03 3.83 -24.46
CA THR A 223 -27.05 4.69 -23.83
C THR A 223 -26.34 5.82 -23.11
N THR A 224 -26.74 7.07 -23.38
CA THR A 224 -26.14 8.31 -22.85
C THR A 224 -25.99 8.31 -21.32
N LYS A 225 -26.83 7.54 -20.63
CA LYS A 225 -26.81 7.37 -19.16
C LYS A 225 -25.59 6.59 -18.65
N TYR A 226 -25.06 5.60 -19.38
CA TYR A 226 -24.00 4.68 -18.88
C TYR A 226 -22.61 4.90 -19.50
N LEU A 227 -22.40 6.02 -20.19
CA LEU A 227 -21.15 6.31 -20.89
C LEU A 227 -20.00 6.63 -19.91
N PRO A 228 -18.92 5.82 -19.85
CA PRO A 228 -17.79 6.16 -19.00
C PRO A 228 -17.09 7.45 -19.46
N PHE A 229 -17.02 7.64 -20.78
CA PHE A 229 -16.47 8.82 -21.46
C PHE A 229 -17.45 9.31 -22.53
N GLY A 230 -17.44 10.60 -22.85
CA GLY A 230 -18.21 11.16 -23.96
C GLY A 230 -17.84 10.50 -25.29
N ILE A 231 -18.81 10.38 -26.20
CA ILE A 231 -18.65 9.87 -27.58
C ILE A 231 -19.24 10.90 -28.57
N PRO A 232 -18.87 10.86 -29.86
CA PRO A 232 -19.43 11.76 -30.87
C PRO A 232 -20.97 11.72 -30.90
N SER A 233 -21.62 12.84 -31.19
CA SER A 233 -23.09 12.97 -31.15
C SER A 233 -23.81 12.01 -32.10
N GLU A 234 -23.18 11.63 -33.22
CA GLU A 234 -23.71 10.65 -34.19
C GLU A 234 -23.79 9.23 -33.62
N ALA A 235 -23.04 8.96 -32.53
CA ALA A 235 -22.98 7.68 -31.84
C ALA A 235 -23.93 7.59 -30.64
N SER A 236 -24.42 8.73 -30.12
CA SER A 236 -25.48 8.77 -29.13
C SER A 236 -26.83 8.72 -29.84
N HIS A 237 -27.67 7.75 -29.53
CA HIS A 237 -29.04 7.64 -30.05
C HIS A 237 -29.98 8.81 -29.65
N GLU A 238 -29.46 9.95 -29.19
CA GLU A 238 -30.19 11.11 -28.67
C GLU A 238 -29.64 12.42 -29.25
N THR A 239 -30.53 13.28 -29.74
CA THR A 239 -30.28 14.59 -30.36
C THR A 239 -30.09 15.72 -29.34
N GLU A 240 -29.19 15.55 -28.37
CA GLU A 240 -28.85 16.62 -27.41
C GLU A 240 -27.35 16.95 -27.40
N ALA A 241 -27.05 18.13 -26.87
CA ALA A 241 -25.75 18.81 -26.88
C ALA A 241 -24.54 17.88 -26.60
N ALA A 242 -23.38 18.26 -27.16
CA ALA A 242 -22.12 17.52 -27.05
C ALA A 242 -21.88 16.99 -25.61
N VAL A 243 -21.80 15.66 -25.48
CA VAL A 243 -21.55 15.00 -24.20
C VAL A 243 -20.12 15.34 -23.76
N PRO A 244 -19.91 15.90 -22.56
CA PRO A 244 -18.57 16.22 -22.09
C PRO A 244 -17.71 14.96 -22.00
N PHE A 245 -16.39 15.11 -22.18
CA PHE A 245 -15.46 13.98 -22.11
C PHE A 245 -15.65 13.12 -20.83
N LEU A 246 -15.93 13.76 -19.69
CA LEU A 246 -16.32 13.10 -18.44
C LEU A 246 -17.77 13.42 -18.06
N PRO A 247 -18.74 12.56 -18.42
CA PRO A 247 -20.13 12.75 -18.01
C PRO A 247 -20.27 12.70 -16.49
N SER A 248 -20.98 13.66 -15.91
CA SER A 248 -21.10 13.84 -14.45
C SER A 248 -22.24 13.04 -13.81
N ASN A 249 -23.11 12.42 -14.63
CA ASN A 249 -24.26 11.67 -14.15
C ASN A 249 -23.83 10.43 -13.32
N PRO A 250 -24.66 9.95 -12.37
CA PRO A 250 -24.28 8.89 -11.44
C PRO A 250 -23.88 7.57 -12.12
N LEU A 251 -24.59 7.18 -13.19
CA LEU A 251 -24.38 5.91 -13.88
C LEU A 251 -23.08 5.90 -14.70
N SER A 252 -22.72 7.04 -15.27
CA SER A 252 -21.42 7.25 -15.94
C SER A 252 -20.26 7.27 -14.94
N LYS A 253 -20.46 7.86 -13.75
CA LYS A 253 -19.49 7.75 -12.63
C LYS A 253 -19.31 6.30 -12.19
N GLN A 254 -20.38 5.53 -12.11
CA GLN A 254 -20.34 4.10 -11.79
C GLN A 254 -19.59 3.30 -12.87
N ALA A 255 -19.87 3.56 -14.15
CA ALA A 255 -19.16 2.93 -15.27
C ALA A 255 -17.65 3.20 -15.23
N ARG A 256 -17.22 4.44 -14.92
CA ARG A 256 -15.80 4.75 -14.71
C ARG A 256 -15.22 4.06 -13.48
N GLY A 257 -15.98 4.00 -12.38
CA GLY A 257 -15.59 3.26 -11.17
C GLY A 257 -15.27 1.79 -11.45
N GLN A 258 -16.06 1.15 -12.32
CA GLN A 258 -15.83 -0.22 -12.76
C GLN A 258 -14.56 -0.38 -13.59
N LEU A 259 -14.28 0.54 -14.53
CA LEU A 259 -13.02 0.51 -15.30
C LEU A 259 -11.79 0.69 -14.40
N ILE A 260 -11.87 1.64 -13.45
CA ILE A 260 -10.86 1.88 -12.43
C ILE A 260 -10.60 0.60 -11.62
N GLU A 261 -11.67 -0.09 -11.23
CA GLU A 261 -11.60 -1.32 -10.45
C GLU A 261 -10.90 -2.47 -11.17
N TYR A 262 -11.14 -2.63 -12.48
CA TYR A 262 -10.41 -3.64 -13.26
C TYR A 262 -8.92 -3.35 -13.35
N ALA A 263 -8.56 -2.10 -13.65
CA ALA A 263 -7.15 -1.69 -13.65
C ALA A 263 -6.51 -1.88 -12.26
N THR A 264 -7.25 -1.57 -11.19
CA THR A 264 -6.83 -1.78 -9.81
C THR A 264 -6.50 -3.25 -9.55
N ASN A 265 -7.36 -4.19 -9.97
CA ASN A 265 -7.11 -5.62 -9.78
C ASN A 265 -5.90 -6.12 -10.58
N VAL A 266 -5.76 -5.72 -11.85
CA VAL A 266 -4.57 -6.09 -12.66
C VAL A 266 -3.29 -5.59 -11.97
N LEU A 267 -3.26 -4.33 -11.56
CA LEU A 267 -2.08 -3.73 -10.95
C LEU A 267 -1.81 -4.24 -9.51
N ARG A 268 -2.81 -4.74 -8.78
CA ARG A 268 -2.63 -5.31 -7.42
C ARG A 268 -2.04 -6.72 -7.45
N PHE A 269 -2.48 -7.55 -8.40
CA PHE A 269 -2.16 -8.98 -8.41
C PHE A 269 -1.04 -9.38 -9.37
N GLN A 270 -0.52 -8.44 -10.15
CA GLN A 270 0.59 -8.67 -11.07
C GLN A 270 1.72 -7.67 -10.83
N PRO A 271 2.99 -8.05 -11.08
CA PRO A 271 4.12 -7.14 -11.00
C PRO A 271 4.10 -6.18 -12.21
N ARG A 272 3.28 -5.12 -12.12
CA ARG A 272 3.01 -4.16 -13.20
C ARG A 272 3.37 -2.74 -12.80
N GLN A 273 4.09 -2.05 -13.67
CA GLN A 273 4.28 -0.60 -13.65
C GLN A 273 3.05 0.14 -14.19
N PHE A 274 2.42 -0.43 -15.21
CA PHE A 274 1.22 0.08 -15.86
C PHE A 274 0.45 -1.07 -16.52
N CYS A 275 -0.80 -0.83 -16.93
CA CYS A 275 -1.56 -1.77 -17.74
C CYS A 275 -2.45 -1.06 -18.76
N PHE A 276 -2.86 -1.79 -19.80
CA PHE A 276 -3.80 -1.30 -20.80
C PHE A 276 -5.19 -1.90 -20.61
N THR A 277 -6.21 -1.13 -20.98
CA THR A 277 -7.59 -1.61 -21.11
C THR A 277 -8.24 -1.02 -22.36
N ILE A 278 -9.24 -1.70 -22.91
CA ILE A 278 -10.07 -1.22 -24.00
C ILE A 278 -11.49 -1.07 -23.48
N VAL A 279 -12.14 0.05 -23.80
CA VAL A 279 -13.58 0.21 -23.57
C VAL A 279 -14.30 0.36 -24.90
N ILE A 280 -15.39 -0.37 -25.07
CA ILE A 280 -16.22 -0.39 -26.27
C ILE A 280 -17.62 0.08 -25.92
N VAL A 281 -18.13 1.03 -26.70
CA VAL A 281 -19.47 1.58 -26.59
C VAL A 281 -20.11 1.61 -27.98
N GLY A 282 -21.09 0.73 -28.22
CA GLY A 282 -21.64 0.57 -29.57
C GLY A 282 -20.55 0.14 -30.56
N SER A 283 -20.35 0.93 -31.63
CA SER A 283 -19.27 0.73 -32.61
C SER A 283 -17.98 1.49 -32.28
N TYR A 284 -17.92 2.21 -31.16
CA TYR A 284 -16.78 3.05 -30.81
C TYR A 284 -15.91 2.40 -29.73
N ALA A 285 -14.59 2.55 -29.87
CA ALA A 285 -13.61 2.08 -28.89
C ALA A 285 -12.75 3.25 -28.38
N ARG A 286 -12.21 3.08 -27.17
CA ARG A 286 -11.10 3.89 -26.63
C ARG A 286 -10.04 2.97 -26.04
N LEU A 287 -8.78 3.34 -26.23
CA LEU A 287 -7.63 2.72 -25.58
C LEU A 287 -7.30 3.50 -24.31
N ILE A 288 -6.94 2.79 -23.25
CA ILE A 288 -6.62 3.41 -21.97
C ILE A 288 -5.33 2.79 -21.42
N ARG A 289 -4.39 3.62 -21.01
CA ARG A 289 -3.19 3.22 -20.25
C ARG A 289 -3.35 3.70 -18.82
N TRP A 290 -3.17 2.80 -17.86
CA TRP A 290 -3.27 3.06 -16.43
C TRP A 290 -1.89 2.91 -15.78
N ASP A 291 -1.51 3.86 -14.93
CA ASP A 291 -0.40 3.69 -13.99
C ASP A 291 -0.79 4.20 -12.60
N ARG A 292 0.16 4.25 -11.66
CA ARG A 292 -0.11 4.65 -10.27
C ARG A 292 -0.37 6.14 -10.08
N TRP A 293 -0.36 6.93 -11.15
CA TRP A 293 -0.79 8.31 -11.12
C TRP A 293 -2.22 8.48 -11.65
N GLY A 294 -2.58 7.80 -12.74
CA GLY A 294 -3.92 7.88 -13.30
C GLY A 294 -4.13 7.10 -14.59
N ALA A 295 -4.95 7.67 -15.49
CA ALA A 295 -5.27 7.09 -16.79
C ALA A 295 -4.99 8.07 -17.92
N ILE A 296 -4.34 7.60 -18.97
CA ILE A 296 -4.24 8.26 -20.28
C ILE A 296 -5.27 7.60 -21.19
N VAL A 297 -6.17 8.39 -21.77
CA VAL A 297 -7.31 7.90 -22.56
C VAL A 297 -7.20 8.41 -23.98
N SER A 298 -7.32 7.53 -24.97
CA SER A 298 -7.32 7.92 -26.38
C SER A 298 -8.62 8.65 -26.78
N THR A 299 -8.61 9.40 -27.88
CA THR A 299 -9.83 9.80 -28.59
C THR A 299 -10.63 8.55 -28.99
N SER A 300 -11.96 8.69 -29.13
CA SER A 300 -12.82 7.60 -29.59
C SER A 300 -12.67 7.38 -31.09
N PHE A 301 -12.75 6.12 -31.53
CA PHE A 301 -12.71 5.74 -32.94
C PHE A 301 -13.73 4.63 -33.22
N ASP A 302 -14.37 4.65 -34.40
CA ASP A 302 -15.30 3.60 -34.83
C ASP A 302 -14.51 2.36 -35.24
N PHE A 303 -14.43 1.35 -34.38
CA PHE A 303 -13.60 0.17 -34.66
C PHE A 303 -14.20 -0.80 -35.70
N ILE A 304 -15.46 -0.59 -36.10
CA ILE A 304 -16.15 -1.41 -37.10
C ILE A 304 -15.90 -0.87 -38.50
N ASN A 305 -16.07 0.44 -38.68
CA ASN A 305 -16.00 1.09 -39.99
C ASN A 305 -14.67 1.82 -40.25
N ASP A 306 -13.73 1.80 -39.30
CA ASP A 306 -12.44 2.44 -39.46
C ASP A 306 -11.62 1.79 -40.60
N PRO A 307 -11.31 2.54 -41.69
CA PRO A 307 -10.49 2.04 -42.78
C PRO A 307 -9.03 1.79 -42.36
N GLY A 308 -8.59 2.39 -41.26
CA GLY A 308 -7.25 2.20 -40.70
C GLY A 308 -7.09 0.92 -39.86
N HIS A 309 -8.18 0.20 -39.55
CA HIS A 309 -8.17 -0.99 -38.69
C HIS A 309 -7.43 -0.79 -37.36
N ILE A 310 -7.55 0.38 -36.73
CA ILE A 310 -6.81 0.83 -35.53
C ILE A 310 -6.86 -0.20 -34.40
N LEU A 311 -8.03 -0.81 -34.13
CA LEU A 311 -8.16 -1.84 -33.10
C LEU A 311 -7.30 -3.08 -33.41
N PHE A 312 -7.34 -3.59 -34.63
CA PHE A 312 -6.54 -4.74 -35.05
C PHE A 312 -5.05 -4.41 -35.09
N ARG A 313 -4.68 -3.20 -35.56
CA ARG A 313 -3.30 -2.71 -35.49
C ARG A 313 -2.81 -2.68 -34.05
N PHE A 314 -3.58 -2.11 -33.13
CA PHE A 314 -3.21 -2.08 -31.71
C PHE A 314 -3.05 -3.49 -31.13
N LEU A 315 -4.00 -4.40 -31.37
CA LEU A 315 -3.94 -5.77 -30.84
C LEU A 315 -2.78 -6.59 -31.42
N TYR A 316 -2.49 -6.43 -32.71
CA TYR A 316 -1.33 -7.05 -33.35
C TYR A 316 -0.03 -6.53 -32.75
N LYS A 317 0.11 -5.21 -32.63
CA LYS A 317 1.27 -4.60 -31.96
C LYS A 317 1.38 -5.03 -30.50
N TYR A 318 0.26 -5.09 -29.77
CA TYR A 318 0.21 -5.58 -28.39
C TYR A 318 0.70 -7.03 -28.27
N GLY A 319 0.31 -7.90 -29.22
CA GLY A 319 0.83 -9.27 -29.32
C GLY A 319 2.34 -9.33 -29.61
N LEU A 320 2.89 -8.35 -30.32
CA LEU A 320 4.32 -8.21 -30.57
C LEU A 320 5.11 -7.57 -29.42
N MET A 321 4.47 -6.78 -28.55
CA MET A 321 5.13 -6.18 -27.39
C MET A 321 5.81 -7.22 -26.50
N THR A 322 6.99 -6.86 -26.00
CA THR A 322 7.65 -7.49 -24.85
C THR A 322 6.77 -7.41 -23.59
N GLN A 323 7.09 -8.20 -22.57
CA GLN A 323 6.39 -8.11 -21.28
C GLN A 323 6.58 -6.72 -20.65
N ALA A 324 7.77 -6.13 -20.78
CA ALA A 324 8.07 -4.79 -20.29
C ALA A 324 7.22 -3.71 -20.96
N GLU A 325 7.05 -3.77 -22.29
CA GLU A 325 6.21 -2.84 -23.05
C GLU A 325 4.71 -2.99 -22.73
N ARG A 326 4.27 -4.19 -22.30
CA ARG A 326 2.92 -4.39 -21.74
C ARG A 326 2.81 -3.89 -20.30
N GLY A 327 3.90 -3.45 -19.69
CA GLY A 327 3.96 -2.86 -18.37
C GLY A 327 4.34 -3.80 -17.24
N TYR A 328 4.79 -5.03 -17.53
CA TYR A 328 5.37 -5.90 -16.49
C TYR A 328 6.72 -5.33 -15.99
N ASP A 329 6.99 -5.48 -14.69
CA ASP A 329 8.25 -5.12 -14.06
C ASP A 329 9.39 -6.07 -14.52
N PRO A 330 10.40 -5.60 -15.27
CA PRO A 330 11.50 -6.43 -15.74
C PRO A 330 12.42 -6.99 -14.63
N THR A 331 12.35 -6.44 -13.42
CA THR A 331 13.08 -6.97 -12.25
C THR A 331 12.37 -8.16 -11.61
N VAL A 332 11.17 -8.50 -12.10
CA VAL A 332 10.35 -9.62 -11.63
C VAL A 332 10.09 -10.55 -12.81
N VAL A 333 10.78 -11.68 -12.82
CA VAL A 333 10.68 -12.69 -13.88
C VAL A 333 9.97 -13.92 -13.34
N GLU A 334 9.58 -14.84 -14.21
CA GLU A 334 8.97 -16.09 -13.77
C GLU A 334 10.02 -16.98 -13.11
N ALA A 335 9.63 -17.66 -12.02
CA ALA A 335 10.44 -18.71 -11.43
C ALA A 335 10.51 -19.92 -12.38
N THR A 336 11.65 -20.63 -12.33
CA THR A 336 11.81 -21.92 -12.99
C THR A 336 11.16 -23.04 -12.17
N ASP A 337 10.81 -24.15 -12.82
CA ASP A 337 10.23 -25.30 -12.12
C ASP A 337 11.20 -25.84 -11.04
N GLN A 338 12.51 -25.87 -11.33
CA GLN A 338 13.54 -26.26 -10.37
C GLN A 338 13.58 -25.36 -9.13
N GLU A 339 13.52 -24.03 -9.32
CA GLU A 339 13.51 -23.08 -8.19
C GLU A 339 12.28 -23.29 -7.29
N ILE A 340 11.13 -23.64 -7.87
CA ILE A 340 9.91 -23.94 -7.13
C ILE A 340 10.03 -25.28 -6.39
N GLU A 341 10.59 -26.30 -7.03
CA GLU A 341 10.85 -27.61 -6.40
C GLU A 341 11.80 -27.48 -5.21
N ASP A 342 12.91 -26.75 -5.36
CA ASP A 342 13.89 -26.51 -4.31
C ASP A 342 13.28 -25.75 -3.11
N MET A 343 12.44 -24.75 -3.38
CA MET A 343 11.71 -24.00 -2.36
C MET A 343 10.76 -24.91 -1.57
N ASN A 344 10.00 -25.78 -2.25
CA ASN A 344 9.09 -26.72 -1.60
C ASN A 344 9.85 -27.77 -0.77
N ALA A 345 10.94 -28.32 -1.29
CA ALA A 345 11.79 -29.27 -0.57
C ALA A 345 12.40 -28.65 0.69
N TRP A 346 12.82 -27.38 0.62
CA TRP A 346 13.25 -26.63 1.79
C TRP A 346 12.10 -26.45 2.80
N LYS A 347 10.91 -26.05 2.35
CA LYS A 347 9.75 -25.83 3.23
C LYS A 347 9.37 -27.11 3.97
N ASP A 348 9.38 -28.26 3.30
CA ASP A 348 9.09 -29.56 3.93
C ASP A 348 10.16 -29.91 4.99
N THR A 349 11.43 -29.68 4.68
CA THR A 349 12.54 -29.89 5.61
C THR A 349 12.45 -28.97 6.83
N ALA A 350 12.22 -27.67 6.61
CA ALA A 350 12.11 -26.66 7.65
C ALA A 350 10.89 -26.90 8.56
N THR A 351 9.81 -27.46 8.00
CA THR A 351 8.63 -27.90 8.75
C THR A 351 8.97 -29.08 9.67
N ARG A 352 9.63 -30.12 9.14
CA ARG A 352 10.03 -31.32 9.90
C ARG A 352 11.00 -30.98 11.05
N GLU A 353 11.85 -29.98 10.84
CA GLU A 353 12.82 -29.48 11.82
C GLU A 353 12.24 -28.43 12.78
N ALA A 354 10.92 -28.17 12.72
CA ALA A 354 10.23 -27.16 13.53
C ALA A 354 10.82 -25.73 13.42
N ARG A 355 11.49 -25.42 12.31
CA ARG A 355 11.99 -24.07 11.98
C ARG A 355 10.87 -23.16 11.46
N LEU A 356 9.82 -23.72 10.88
CA LEU A 356 8.62 -23.00 10.48
C LEU A 356 7.47 -23.34 11.43
N SER A 357 6.89 -22.32 12.06
CA SER A 357 5.66 -22.46 12.84
C SER A 357 4.42 -22.61 11.93
N SER A 358 3.28 -22.91 12.52
CA SER A 358 2.00 -23.04 11.79
C SER A 358 1.63 -21.78 10.99
N TYR A 359 1.88 -20.58 11.53
CA TYR A 359 1.55 -19.34 10.85
C TYR A 359 2.48 -19.08 9.64
N HIS A 360 3.77 -19.45 9.75
CA HIS A 360 4.70 -19.34 8.62
C HIS A 360 4.23 -20.22 7.46
N LEU A 361 3.73 -21.42 7.76
CA LEU A 361 3.19 -22.33 6.77
C LEU A 361 1.91 -21.76 6.14
N GLU A 362 1.00 -21.20 6.94
CA GLU A 362 -0.20 -20.54 6.41
C GLU A 362 0.15 -19.39 5.45
N PHE A 363 1.11 -18.55 5.83
CA PHE A 363 1.58 -17.46 4.99
C PHE A 363 2.28 -17.95 3.72
N TYR A 364 3.10 -19.01 3.82
CA TYR A 364 3.73 -19.64 2.68
C TYR A 364 2.69 -20.20 1.69
N GLU A 365 1.74 -21.01 2.17
CA GLU A 365 0.71 -21.62 1.33
C GLU A 365 -0.21 -20.57 0.68
N THR A 366 -0.48 -19.47 1.41
CA THR A 366 -1.25 -18.34 0.87
C THR A 366 -0.48 -17.61 -0.23
N ALA A 367 0.82 -17.38 -0.03
CA ALA A 367 1.66 -16.66 -0.97
C ALA A 367 2.00 -17.51 -2.20
N MET A 368 2.19 -18.82 -2.05
CA MET A 368 2.54 -19.76 -3.12
C MET A 368 1.32 -20.48 -3.70
N ASP A 369 0.15 -19.86 -3.61
CA ASP A 369 -1.10 -20.37 -4.17
C ASP A 369 -0.95 -20.67 -5.67
N SER A 370 -1.20 -21.92 -6.06
CA SER A 370 -1.08 -22.41 -7.44
C SER A 370 -1.90 -21.65 -8.49
N ARG A 371 -2.88 -20.84 -8.09
CA ARG A 371 -3.66 -19.97 -8.98
C ARG A 371 -2.89 -18.72 -9.41
N TRP A 372 -1.82 -18.38 -8.70
CA TRP A 372 -0.92 -17.28 -9.02
C TRP A 372 0.39 -17.79 -9.62
N PRO A 373 0.99 -17.05 -10.57
CA PRO A 373 2.35 -17.31 -10.99
C PRO A 373 3.31 -17.08 -9.82
N ILE A 374 4.30 -17.96 -9.68
CA ILE A 374 5.46 -17.72 -8.80
C ILE A 374 6.51 -16.97 -9.60
N TYR A 375 6.92 -15.83 -9.06
CA TYR A 375 7.90 -14.94 -9.66
C TYR A 375 9.21 -15.00 -8.89
N LYS A 376 10.31 -14.88 -9.63
CA LYS A 376 11.63 -14.56 -9.12
C LYS A 376 11.86 -13.05 -9.21
N VAL A 377 12.03 -12.42 -8.05
CA VAL A 377 12.41 -11.02 -7.90
C VAL A 377 13.93 -10.91 -7.84
N ILE A 378 14.48 -10.00 -8.63
CA ILE A 378 15.91 -9.77 -8.76
C ILE A 378 16.25 -8.46 -8.04
N VAL A 379 17.12 -8.54 -7.04
CA VAL A 379 17.55 -7.40 -6.23
C VAL A 379 19.05 -7.17 -6.43
N PRO A 380 19.46 -5.97 -6.89
CA PRO A 380 20.86 -5.62 -7.02
C PRO A 380 21.62 -5.59 -5.70
N GLU A 381 22.90 -5.95 -5.72
CA GLU A 381 23.78 -5.91 -4.55
C GLU A 381 23.87 -4.52 -3.91
N LYS A 382 23.86 -3.45 -4.72
CA LYS A 382 23.92 -2.07 -4.25
C LYS A 382 22.73 -1.65 -3.38
N ASP A 383 21.62 -2.38 -3.45
CA ASP A 383 20.38 -2.08 -2.71
C ASP A 383 20.32 -2.88 -1.39
N LEU A 384 21.36 -3.62 -1.03
CA LEU A 384 21.49 -4.31 0.26
C LEU A 384 21.98 -3.35 1.33
N LEU A 385 21.50 -3.53 2.56
CA LEU A 385 21.72 -2.54 3.63
C LEU A 385 22.67 -3.02 4.72
N PHE A 386 22.60 -4.29 5.11
CA PHE A 386 23.42 -4.84 6.19
C PHE A 386 24.18 -6.08 5.74
N THR A 387 25.40 -6.19 6.25
CA THR A 387 26.26 -7.38 6.15
C THR A 387 26.11 -8.23 7.42
N GLU A 388 26.53 -9.49 7.36
CA GLU A 388 26.38 -10.44 8.47
C GLU A 388 27.17 -10.04 9.74
N SER A 389 28.17 -9.17 9.60
CA SER A 389 28.98 -8.62 10.70
C SER A 389 28.34 -7.46 11.47
N ASP A 390 27.19 -6.94 11.03
CA ASP A 390 26.55 -5.79 11.68
C ASP A 390 25.77 -6.24 12.93
N GLU A 391 26.29 -5.90 14.13
CA GLU A 391 25.58 -6.13 15.39
C GLU A 391 24.25 -5.36 15.41
N GLY A 392 23.14 -6.08 15.57
CA GLY A 392 21.82 -5.47 15.65
C GLY A 392 21.48 -4.88 17.03
N PRO A 393 20.31 -4.24 17.18
CA PRO A 393 19.83 -3.75 18.46
C PRO A 393 19.55 -4.87 19.49
N ASN A 394 19.43 -6.13 19.05
CA ASN A 394 19.02 -7.28 19.86
C ASN A 394 20.12 -8.38 20.03
N GLY A 395 21.37 -8.15 19.61
CA GLY A 395 22.49 -9.10 19.81
C GLY A 395 23.22 -9.53 18.53
N SER A 396 24.17 -10.47 18.68
CA SER A 396 24.90 -11.14 17.59
C SER A 396 24.04 -12.22 16.92
N PHE A 397 24.13 -12.36 15.60
CA PHE A 397 23.29 -13.25 14.81
C PHE A 397 24.07 -14.45 14.29
N ASP A 398 23.49 -15.65 14.38
CA ASP A 398 24.02 -16.87 13.75
C ASP A 398 23.81 -16.80 12.24
N GLY A 399 24.92 -16.68 11.50
CA GLY A 399 24.97 -16.72 10.04
C GLY A 399 25.02 -18.16 9.50
N ILE A 400 24.42 -18.39 8.33
CA ILE A 400 24.67 -19.59 7.53
C ILE A 400 25.26 -19.16 6.17
N ASP A 401 26.44 -19.72 5.95
CA ASP A 401 27.28 -20.00 4.77
C ASP A 401 27.97 -18.89 3.96
N GLU A 402 29.29 -18.86 4.18
CA GLU A 402 30.36 -18.51 3.24
C GLU A 402 30.33 -19.47 2.03
N ASP A 403 29.50 -19.18 1.03
CA ASP A 403 29.73 -19.72 -0.31
C ASP A 403 29.60 -18.63 -1.38
N GLY A 404 30.67 -18.56 -2.19
CA GLY A 404 30.99 -17.45 -3.07
C GLY A 404 30.16 -17.37 -4.36
N ALA A 405 30.22 -16.17 -4.93
CA ALA A 405 30.06 -15.87 -6.36
C ALA A 405 28.65 -15.88 -6.99
N SER A 406 27.64 -15.28 -6.33
CA SER A 406 26.54 -14.64 -7.08
C SER A 406 26.25 -13.24 -6.56
N ALA A 407 26.44 -12.24 -7.43
CA ALA A 407 26.35 -10.80 -7.14
C ALA A 407 24.90 -10.25 -7.11
N VAL A 408 23.89 -11.12 -7.05
CA VAL A 408 22.47 -10.75 -7.17
C VAL A 408 21.65 -11.55 -6.17
N TYR A 409 20.83 -10.87 -5.39
CA TYR A 409 19.91 -11.51 -4.44
C TYR A 409 18.59 -11.78 -5.14
N THR A 410 18.09 -13.00 -4.97
CA THR A 410 16.89 -13.48 -5.64
C THR A 410 15.89 -14.04 -4.65
N TYR A 411 14.64 -13.65 -4.85
CA TYR A 411 13.53 -14.02 -3.98
C TYR A 411 12.41 -14.64 -4.80
N LEU A 412 11.76 -15.69 -4.31
CA LEU A 412 10.55 -16.23 -4.91
C LEU A 412 9.32 -15.69 -4.20
N THR A 413 8.33 -15.22 -4.94
CA THR A 413 7.07 -14.71 -4.39
C THR A 413 5.92 -14.97 -5.35
N GLY A 414 4.72 -15.18 -4.84
CA GLY A 414 3.52 -15.38 -5.65
C GLY A 414 2.44 -14.35 -5.36
N LYS A 415 1.31 -14.82 -4.82
CA LYS A 415 0.18 -14.00 -4.41
C LYS A 415 0.58 -12.98 -3.35
N PRO A 416 0.22 -11.70 -3.51
CA PRO A 416 0.47 -10.70 -2.48
C PRO A 416 -0.38 -10.94 -1.24
N SER A 417 0.21 -10.83 -0.05
CA SER A 417 -0.46 -11.00 1.25
C SER A 417 -1.34 -9.79 1.61
N HIS A 418 -0.88 -8.59 1.26
CA HIS A 418 -1.59 -7.34 1.53
C HIS A 418 -1.53 -6.42 0.30
N THR A 419 -2.65 -5.77 -0.04
CA THR A 419 -2.69 -4.77 -1.11
C THR A 419 -3.71 -3.68 -0.82
N THR A 420 -3.39 -2.44 -1.17
CA THR A 420 -4.34 -1.32 -1.11
C THR A 420 -5.32 -1.33 -2.29
N TYR A 421 -6.58 -0.98 -2.03
CA TYR A 421 -7.66 -0.93 -3.03
C TYR A 421 -7.69 0.39 -3.84
N SER A 422 -6.51 0.96 -4.13
CA SER A 422 -6.40 2.20 -4.91
C SER A 422 -5.54 1.98 -6.15
N PRO A 423 -6.02 2.34 -7.35
CA PRO A 423 -5.22 2.27 -8.57
C PRO A 423 -4.05 3.26 -8.55
N THR A 424 -4.21 4.36 -7.83
CA THR A 424 -3.29 5.49 -7.77
C THR A 424 -2.83 5.75 -6.35
N GLY A 425 -1.74 6.50 -6.19
CA GLY A 425 -1.18 6.82 -4.88
C GLY A 425 0.03 5.95 -4.54
N ARG A 426 0.26 5.74 -3.24
CA ARG A 426 1.32 4.86 -2.71
C ARG A 426 1.17 3.41 -3.18
N SER A 427 -0.06 2.96 -3.42
CA SER A 427 -0.39 1.60 -3.88
C SER A 427 0.41 0.50 -3.16
N THR A 428 0.46 0.55 -1.83
CA THR A 428 1.23 -0.38 -1.00
C THR A 428 0.82 -1.82 -1.25
N LYS A 429 1.82 -2.68 -1.45
CA LYS A 429 1.71 -4.13 -1.61
C LYS A 429 2.73 -4.79 -0.68
N GLY A 430 2.27 -5.78 0.08
CA GLY A 430 3.11 -6.62 0.93
C GLY A 430 3.00 -8.07 0.48
N SER A 431 4.15 -8.73 0.35
CA SER A 431 4.25 -10.11 -0.12
C SER A 431 5.20 -10.90 0.77
N VAL A 432 4.81 -12.13 1.09
CA VAL A 432 5.77 -13.11 1.63
C VAL A 432 6.63 -13.61 0.47
N ALA A 433 7.93 -13.72 0.71
CA ALA A 433 8.87 -14.20 -0.26
C ALA A 433 9.86 -15.19 0.36
N TYR A 434 10.46 -16.03 -0.47
CA TYR A 434 11.49 -16.99 -0.10
C TYR A 434 12.85 -16.52 -0.60
N ASP A 435 13.79 -16.30 0.32
CA ASP A 435 15.19 -16.00 0.00
C ASP A 435 15.88 -17.30 -0.45
N ILE A 436 16.17 -17.39 -1.76
CA ILE A 436 16.75 -18.60 -2.37
C ILE A 436 18.11 -18.92 -1.76
N ARG A 437 18.90 -17.88 -1.47
CA ARG A 437 20.29 -18.02 -1.00
C ARG A 437 20.32 -18.40 0.47
N ARG A 438 19.61 -17.65 1.31
CA ARG A 438 19.63 -17.84 2.78
C ARG A 438 18.62 -18.85 3.29
N LYS A 439 17.79 -19.41 2.40
CA LYS A 439 16.86 -20.49 2.74
C LYS A 439 15.95 -20.09 3.90
N ARG A 440 15.27 -18.95 3.77
CA ARG A 440 14.31 -18.41 4.77
C ARG A 440 13.15 -17.68 4.13
N LEU A 441 12.05 -17.52 4.88
CA LEU A 441 10.99 -16.58 4.51
C LEU A 441 11.40 -15.16 4.89
N VAL A 442 10.99 -14.20 4.06
CA VAL A 442 11.20 -12.77 4.25
C VAL A 442 9.92 -12.04 3.87
N PHE A 443 9.76 -10.81 4.35
CA PHE A 443 8.66 -9.93 3.93
C PHE A 443 9.14 -8.89 2.92
N MET A 444 8.43 -8.76 1.81
CA MET A 444 8.72 -7.79 0.76
C MET A 444 7.59 -6.77 0.64
N GLY A 445 7.91 -5.50 0.90
CA GLY A 445 7.06 -4.35 0.68
C GLY A 445 7.38 -3.66 -0.66
N GLU A 446 6.34 -3.30 -1.41
CA GLU A 446 6.41 -2.51 -2.64
C GLU A 446 5.48 -1.29 -2.53
N THR A 447 5.97 -0.12 -2.90
CA THR A 447 5.22 1.14 -2.87
C THR A 447 5.59 2.07 -4.03
N TRP A 448 4.76 3.08 -4.27
CA TRP A 448 4.97 4.14 -5.24
C TRP A 448 5.12 5.48 -4.52
N ARG A 449 6.34 5.78 -4.09
CA ARG A 449 6.65 7.00 -3.36
C ARG A 449 6.63 8.21 -4.29
N VAL A 450 6.37 9.38 -3.73
CA VAL A 450 6.43 10.65 -4.46
C VAL A 450 7.87 10.89 -4.93
N ASP A 451 8.04 11.30 -6.19
CA ASP A 451 9.33 11.67 -6.78
C ASP A 451 9.73 13.09 -6.32
N SER A 452 10.07 13.21 -5.04
CA SER A 452 10.56 14.45 -4.44
C SER A 452 11.87 14.21 -3.68
N PRO A 453 12.88 15.08 -3.84
CA PRO A 453 14.12 15.01 -3.05
C PRO A 453 13.90 15.34 -1.56
N ASP A 454 12.78 15.98 -1.20
CA ASP A 454 12.45 16.32 0.19
C ASP A 454 11.93 15.13 1.00
N ILE A 455 11.62 14.01 0.33
CA ILE A 455 11.10 12.79 0.95
C ILE A 455 12.21 11.74 0.94
N LYS A 456 12.70 11.42 2.14
CA LYS A 456 13.69 10.36 2.32
C LYS A 456 13.05 8.99 2.08
N PRO A 457 13.73 8.09 1.35
CA PRO A 457 13.32 6.70 1.25
C PRO A 457 13.25 6.02 2.61
N GLU A 458 12.29 5.11 2.78
CA GLU A 458 12.03 4.43 4.06
C GLU A 458 13.23 3.61 4.56
N HIS A 459 14.00 2.98 3.67
CA HIS A 459 15.18 2.21 4.07
C HIS A 459 16.26 3.08 4.72
N GLU A 460 16.42 4.33 4.29
CA GLU A 460 17.36 5.26 4.93
C GLU A 460 16.93 5.57 6.37
N VAL A 461 15.62 5.65 6.61
CA VAL A 461 15.07 5.81 7.96
C VAL A 461 15.40 4.58 8.80
N TYR A 462 15.15 3.37 8.31
CA TYR A 462 15.53 2.17 9.04
C TYR A 462 17.04 2.09 9.33
N VAL A 463 17.90 2.36 8.33
CA VAL A 463 19.36 2.37 8.52
C VAL A 463 19.74 3.36 9.63
N HIS A 464 19.12 4.53 9.64
CA HIS A 464 19.32 5.52 10.71
C HIS A 464 18.84 5.02 12.07
N LEU A 465 17.66 4.41 12.17
CA LEU A 465 17.14 3.84 13.42
C LEU A 465 18.04 2.71 13.96
N TRP A 466 18.51 1.83 13.08
CA TRP A 466 19.44 0.74 13.42
C TRP A 466 20.78 1.26 13.92
N LYS A 467 21.34 2.28 13.27
CA LYS A 467 22.57 2.95 13.72
C LYS A 467 22.43 3.54 15.12
N HIS A 468 21.24 4.02 15.48
CA HIS A 468 20.94 4.54 16.82
C HIS A 468 20.42 3.45 17.78
N LYS A 469 20.48 2.18 17.37
CA LYS A 469 20.16 0.98 18.16
C LYS A 469 18.73 1.01 18.70
N VAL A 470 17.79 1.54 17.93
CA VAL A 470 16.35 1.54 18.26
C VAL A 470 15.86 0.10 18.35
N ARG A 471 15.21 -0.25 19.46
CA ARG A 471 14.70 -1.61 19.73
C ARG A 471 13.33 -1.84 19.08
N ASN A 472 12.93 -3.10 18.98
CA ASN A 472 11.57 -3.52 18.61
C ASN A 472 11.08 -2.96 17.26
N ILE A 473 11.99 -2.88 16.30
CA ILE A 473 11.72 -2.51 14.90
C ILE A 473 12.19 -3.63 13.98
N ASP A 474 11.65 -3.64 12.78
CA ASP A 474 12.01 -4.57 11.73
C ASP A 474 13.47 -4.40 11.26
N ARG A 475 14.07 -5.47 10.73
CA ARG A 475 15.40 -5.45 10.12
C ARG A 475 15.27 -5.39 8.60
N PRO A 476 15.63 -4.27 7.95
CA PRO A 476 15.61 -4.23 6.50
C PRO A 476 16.86 -4.97 5.95
N LEU A 477 16.66 -5.88 5.02
CA LEU A 477 17.73 -6.57 4.29
C LEU A 477 18.16 -5.77 3.06
N SER A 478 17.18 -5.18 2.38
CA SER A 478 17.38 -4.43 1.15
C SER A 478 16.33 -3.34 1.03
N GLY A 479 16.67 -2.22 0.42
CA GLY A 479 15.68 -1.22 0.04
C GLY A 479 16.21 -0.24 -0.99
N GLY A 480 15.33 0.21 -1.88
CA GLY A 480 15.73 1.13 -2.93
C GLY A 480 14.66 1.39 -3.99
N ASP A 481 14.94 2.38 -4.82
CA ASP A 481 14.15 2.66 -6.02
C ASP A 481 14.41 1.58 -7.08
N VAL A 482 13.35 0.96 -7.59
CA VAL A 482 13.44 -0.13 -8.56
C VAL A 482 13.90 0.42 -9.91
N ARG A 483 14.91 -0.22 -10.50
CA ARG A 483 15.56 0.21 -11.76
C ARG A 483 15.60 -0.89 -12.81
N THR A 484 15.51 -0.50 -14.08
CA THR A 484 15.58 -1.40 -15.24
C THR A 484 16.80 -1.09 -16.11
N GLY A 485 17.63 -2.10 -16.43
CA GLY A 485 18.84 -1.88 -17.25
C GLY A 485 20.05 -1.40 -16.44
N ASP A 486 20.77 -0.37 -16.91
CA ASP A 486 21.94 0.15 -16.20
C ASP A 486 21.53 0.80 -14.87
N LEU A 487 21.89 0.14 -13.78
CA LEU A 487 21.55 0.53 -12.42
C LEU A 487 22.18 1.87 -11.98
N LYS A 488 23.17 2.38 -12.73
CA LYS A 488 23.82 3.68 -12.46
C LYS A 488 23.10 4.84 -13.11
N ASP A 489 22.32 4.62 -14.17
CA ASP A 489 21.59 5.69 -14.85
C ASP A 489 20.33 6.07 -14.04
N PRO A 490 20.17 7.33 -13.59
CA PRO A 490 18.93 7.81 -12.95
C PRO A 490 17.68 7.64 -13.82
N LYS A 491 17.82 7.62 -15.15
CA LYS A 491 16.69 7.46 -16.09
C LYS A 491 16.06 6.08 -16.06
N ASN A 492 16.78 5.11 -15.54
CA ASN A 492 16.35 3.73 -15.46
C ASN A 492 15.48 3.44 -14.24
N VAL A 493 15.19 4.45 -13.40
CA VAL A 493 14.21 4.32 -12.31
C VAL A 493 12.81 4.17 -12.89
N GLN A 494 12.07 3.17 -12.39
CA GLN A 494 10.68 2.96 -12.76
C GLN A 494 9.81 4.09 -12.23
N ARG A 495 9.15 4.82 -13.14
CA ARG A 495 8.38 6.04 -12.83
C ARG A 495 7.00 6.04 -13.49
N THR A 496 6.04 6.72 -12.87
CA THR A 496 4.75 7.00 -13.51
C THR A 496 4.93 7.97 -14.68
N LEU A 497 4.01 7.92 -15.64
CA LEU A 497 4.04 8.73 -16.85
C LEU A 497 2.83 9.67 -16.95
N THR A 498 1.66 9.25 -16.44
CA THR A 498 0.39 9.94 -16.68
C THR A 498 0.42 11.43 -16.34
N GLN A 499 1.16 11.84 -15.31
CA GLN A 499 1.28 13.24 -14.90
C GLN A 499 1.84 14.17 -15.99
N ILE A 500 2.62 13.63 -16.93
CA ILE A 500 3.21 14.40 -18.04
C ILE A 500 2.13 14.76 -19.08
N TYR A 501 1.05 13.96 -19.15
CA TYR A 501 -0.11 14.22 -20.01
C TYR A 501 -1.17 15.09 -19.33
N ALA A 502 -0.92 15.59 -18.11
CA ALA A 502 -1.83 16.51 -17.46
C ALA A 502 -1.82 17.88 -18.20
N PRO A 503 -3.00 18.46 -18.53
CA PRO A 503 -3.06 19.77 -19.14
C PRO A 503 -2.64 20.81 -18.09
N VAL A 504 -1.44 21.36 -18.24
CA VAL A 504 -0.91 22.44 -17.39
C VAL A 504 -0.56 23.65 -18.24
N GLU A 505 -0.84 24.85 -17.73
CA GLU A 505 -0.48 26.10 -18.40
C GLU A 505 1.01 26.38 -18.24
N GLU A 506 1.55 26.08 -17.05
CA GLU A 506 2.97 26.19 -16.75
C GLU A 506 3.58 24.85 -16.30
N GLU A 507 4.84 24.60 -16.69
CA GLU A 507 5.55 23.37 -16.33
C GLU A 507 5.72 23.21 -14.80
N ALA A 508 5.82 24.33 -14.06
CA ALA A 508 5.93 24.34 -12.60
C ALA A 508 4.65 23.84 -11.90
N GLU A 509 3.50 23.84 -12.58
CA GLU A 509 2.23 23.33 -12.05
C GLU A 509 2.06 21.83 -12.29
N ARG A 510 3.00 21.19 -13.03
CA ARG A 510 2.92 19.77 -13.34
C ARG A 510 2.90 18.94 -12.06
N PRO A 511 1.90 18.06 -11.90
CA PRO A 511 1.86 17.17 -10.74
C PRO A 511 3.12 16.29 -10.66
N ILE A 512 3.62 16.12 -9.44
CA ILE A 512 4.82 15.31 -9.19
C ILE A 512 4.54 13.84 -9.53
N GLY A 513 5.48 13.20 -10.22
CA GLY A 513 5.43 11.77 -10.53
C GLY A 513 5.67 10.88 -9.31
N ARG A 514 5.60 9.56 -9.53
CA ARG A 514 5.94 8.57 -8.49
C ARG A 514 7.01 7.62 -8.97
N ILE A 515 7.83 7.16 -8.03
CA ILE A 515 8.87 6.16 -8.23
C ILE A 515 8.45 4.84 -7.59
N HIS A 516 8.63 3.74 -8.32
CA HIS A 516 8.47 2.40 -7.76
C HIS A 516 9.61 2.09 -6.80
N TYR A 517 9.26 1.69 -5.59
CA TYR A 517 10.16 1.48 -4.46
C TYR A 517 9.92 0.11 -3.84
N ARG A 518 11.00 -0.58 -3.47
CA ARG A 518 10.96 -1.92 -2.85
C ARG A 518 11.77 -1.92 -1.56
N LEU A 519 11.24 -2.56 -0.52
CA LEU A 519 11.88 -2.80 0.77
C LEU A 519 11.70 -4.28 1.13
N ILE A 520 12.77 -4.95 1.53
CA ILE A 520 12.74 -6.34 1.98
C ILE A 520 13.22 -6.39 3.41
N CYS A 521 12.46 -7.06 4.27
CA CYS A 521 12.72 -7.23 5.68
C CYS A 521 12.90 -8.70 6.04
N ASP A 522 13.58 -8.98 7.14
CA ASP A 522 14.13 -10.30 7.42
C ASP A 522 13.14 -11.35 7.92
N GLU A 523 12.01 -10.92 8.47
CA GLU A 523 11.04 -11.77 9.16
C GLU A 523 9.63 -11.55 8.61
N VAL A 524 8.79 -12.59 8.69
CA VAL A 524 7.36 -12.48 8.39
C VAL A 524 6.61 -12.39 9.71
N TYR A 525 6.11 -11.21 10.06
CA TYR A 525 5.36 -11.03 11.30
C TYR A 525 3.86 -11.31 11.15
N VAL A 526 3.20 -11.58 12.28
CA VAL A 526 1.76 -11.75 12.38
C VAL A 526 1.10 -10.39 12.68
N ASN A 527 -0.04 -10.09 12.06
CA ASN A 527 -0.77 -8.84 12.33
C ASN A 527 -1.23 -8.76 13.80
N LEU A 528 -1.17 -7.57 14.41
CA LEU A 528 -1.53 -7.34 15.81
C LEU A 528 -2.90 -7.93 16.17
N THR A 529 -3.88 -7.88 15.27
CA THR A 529 -5.23 -8.42 15.51
C THR A 529 -5.27 -9.92 15.82
N HIS A 530 -4.19 -10.68 15.68
CA HIS A 530 -4.10 -12.11 16.00
C HIS A 530 -3.54 -12.41 17.40
N TYR A 531 -3.29 -11.41 18.25
CA TYR A 531 -2.84 -11.65 19.64
C TYR A 531 -3.75 -12.67 20.37
N LYS A 532 -3.17 -13.53 21.23
CA LYS A 532 -3.94 -14.58 21.89
C LYS A 532 -4.85 -14.07 23.01
N HIS A 533 -4.33 -13.24 23.90
CA HIS A 533 -5.04 -12.76 25.08
C HIS A 533 -4.67 -11.30 25.39
N SER A 534 -5.43 -10.62 26.25
CA SER A 534 -5.29 -9.18 26.53
C SER A 534 -3.92 -8.79 27.09
N LEU A 535 -3.26 -9.68 27.87
CA LEU A 535 -1.88 -9.47 28.29
C LEU A 535 -0.90 -9.44 27.09
N SER A 536 -1.09 -10.30 26.08
CA SER A 536 -0.26 -10.26 24.86
C SER A 536 -0.44 -8.94 24.11
N LEU A 537 -1.68 -8.45 24.01
CA LEU A 537 -1.96 -7.13 23.42
C LEU A 537 -1.22 -6.02 24.17
N ALA A 538 -1.36 -5.95 25.49
CA ALA A 538 -0.71 -4.93 26.29
C ALA A 538 0.83 -5.02 26.20
N THR A 539 1.37 -6.24 26.12
CA THR A 539 2.81 -6.49 25.96
C THR A 539 3.30 -5.97 24.59
N ALA A 540 2.62 -6.35 23.50
CA ALA A 540 3.00 -5.91 22.15
C ALA A 540 2.93 -4.37 21.99
N LEU A 541 1.93 -3.73 22.61
CA LEU A 541 1.84 -2.26 22.63
C LEU A 541 2.94 -1.61 23.47
N LEU A 542 3.34 -2.21 24.59
CA LEU A 542 4.50 -1.75 25.37
C LEU A 542 5.78 -1.85 24.55
N ASP A 543 5.99 -2.95 23.83
CA ASP A 543 7.16 -3.14 22.97
C ASP A 543 7.23 -2.09 21.85
N ALA A 544 6.09 -1.82 21.20
CA ALA A 544 5.99 -0.77 20.17
C ALA A 544 6.16 0.64 20.75
N LEU A 545 5.69 0.92 21.97
CA LEU A 545 5.96 2.17 22.68
C LEU A 545 7.44 2.36 22.99
N ILE A 546 8.15 1.28 23.32
CA ILE A 546 9.60 1.28 23.52
C ILE A 546 10.32 1.61 22.20
N ALA A 547 9.91 0.99 21.08
CA ALA A 547 10.44 1.32 19.75
C ALA A 547 10.25 2.81 19.44
N HIS A 548 9.02 3.32 19.65
CA HIS A 548 8.69 4.71 19.39
C HIS A 548 9.47 5.68 20.29
N LYS A 549 9.67 5.35 21.58
CA LYS A 549 10.51 6.14 22.50
C LYS A 549 11.95 6.18 22.04
N ASP A 550 12.53 5.03 21.73
CA ASP A 550 13.91 4.93 21.26
C ASP A 550 14.09 5.70 19.94
N ALA A 551 13.15 5.60 18.99
CA ALA A 551 13.17 6.36 17.75
C ALA A 551 13.15 7.88 18.01
N TRP A 552 12.29 8.36 18.92
CA TRP A 552 12.20 9.78 19.26
C TRP A 552 13.43 10.31 20.00
N GLU A 553 13.86 9.61 21.05
CA GLU A 553 14.89 10.11 21.96
C GLU A 553 16.32 9.84 21.44
N ARG A 554 16.53 8.69 20.78
CA ARG A 554 17.87 8.26 20.36
C ARG A 554 18.15 8.61 18.91
N ALA A 555 17.15 8.48 18.03
CA ALA A 555 17.30 8.72 16.60
C ALA A 555 16.69 10.07 16.15
N GLY A 556 15.88 10.73 16.97
CA GLY A 556 15.21 11.97 16.60
C GLY A 556 14.22 11.80 15.45
N ILE A 557 13.49 10.68 15.40
CA ILE A 557 12.47 10.37 14.39
C ILE A 557 11.09 10.28 15.05
N LEU A 558 10.09 10.92 14.45
CA LEU A 558 8.66 10.79 14.81
C LEU A 558 7.97 9.90 13.77
N HIS A 559 7.07 8.99 14.19
CA HIS A 559 6.51 7.96 13.31
C HIS A 559 5.33 8.45 12.46
N ARG A 560 4.34 9.13 13.06
CA ARG A 560 3.18 9.77 12.39
C ARG A 560 2.14 8.85 11.72
N ASP A 561 2.20 7.53 11.93
CA ASP A 561 1.18 6.59 11.42
C ASP A 561 1.04 5.34 12.31
N ILE A 562 0.93 5.53 13.63
CA ILE A 562 0.67 4.41 14.55
C ILE A 562 -0.74 3.84 14.27
N SER A 563 -0.82 2.54 13.98
CA SER A 563 -2.07 1.84 13.63
C SER A 563 -1.99 0.35 13.94
N ASP A 564 -3.12 -0.36 13.83
CA ASP A 564 -3.19 -1.82 13.98
C ASP A 564 -2.48 -2.61 12.88
N ASN A 565 -2.14 -1.96 11.76
CA ASN A 565 -1.37 -2.56 10.67
C ASN A 565 0.14 -2.31 10.79
N ASN A 566 0.55 -1.35 11.62
CA ASN A 566 1.95 -0.95 11.75
C ASN A 566 2.59 -1.46 13.04
N VAL A 567 1.80 -2.06 13.92
CA VAL A 567 2.31 -2.89 15.03
C VAL A 567 2.10 -4.35 14.66
N MET A 568 3.15 -5.14 14.71
CA MET A 568 3.17 -6.56 14.33
C MET A 568 3.61 -7.43 15.50
N LEU A 569 3.35 -8.72 15.43
CA LEU A 569 3.70 -9.72 16.44
C LEU A 569 4.73 -10.68 15.86
N GLN A 570 5.87 -10.77 16.52
CA GLN A 570 6.76 -11.93 16.39
C GLN A 570 6.28 -12.99 17.38
N VAL A 571 6.04 -14.22 16.91
CA VAL A 571 5.53 -15.31 17.74
C VAL A 571 6.37 -16.57 17.60
N ASP A 572 6.45 -17.36 18.67
CA ASP A 572 7.17 -18.63 18.70
C ASP A 572 6.40 -19.74 17.95
N ALA A 573 6.97 -20.95 17.92
CA ALA A 573 6.35 -22.11 17.28
C ALA A 573 4.99 -22.50 17.90
N ALA A 574 4.78 -22.20 19.18
CA ALA A 574 3.52 -22.41 19.88
C ALA A 574 2.53 -21.24 19.67
N GLY A 575 2.90 -20.19 18.94
CA GLY A 575 2.12 -18.99 18.68
C GLY A 575 2.08 -18.01 19.85
N ASN A 576 2.95 -18.15 20.84
CA ASN A 576 3.06 -17.19 21.93
C ASN A 576 3.84 -15.97 21.47
N LEU A 577 3.43 -14.80 21.97
CA LEU A 577 4.14 -13.55 21.70
C LEU A 577 5.59 -13.64 22.17
N VAL A 578 6.52 -13.43 21.24
CA VAL A 578 7.94 -13.22 21.51
C VAL A 578 8.19 -11.73 21.65
N LEU A 579 7.74 -10.91 20.68
CA LEU A 579 7.99 -9.48 20.66
C LEU A 579 6.94 -8.72 19.85
N GLY A 580 6.55 -7.52 20.30
CA GLY A 580 5.85 -6.54 19.47
C GLY A 580 6.81 -5.73 18.60
N ILE A 581 6.55 -5.61 17.31
CA ILE A 581 7.42 -4.93 16.33
C ILE A 581 6.71 -3.73 15.73
N LEU A 582 7.35 -2.56 15.71
CA LEU A 582 6.84 -1.36 15.04
C LEU A 582 7.45 -1.23 13.64
N ILE A 583 6.60 -1.17 12.62
CA ILE A 583 6.94 -1.13 11.18
C ILE A 583 6.33 0.10 10.48
N ASP A 584 6.62 0.26 9.19
CA ASP A 584 6.10 1.29 8.28
C ASP A 584 6.52 2.73 8.66
N TRP A 585 7.79 3.05 8.40
CA TRP A 585 8.41 4.34 8.74
C TRP A 585 8.37 5.35 7.59
N ASP A 586 7.56 5.12 6.57
CA ASP A 586 7.51 5.93 5.35
C ASP A 586 6.96 7.35 5.57
N LEU A 587 6.01 7.51 6.50
CA LEU A 587 5.42 8.80 6.89
C LEU A 587 6.19 9.49 8.02
N SER A 588 7.27 8.87 8.48
CA SER A 588 8.08 9.39 9.56
C SER A 588 8.70 10.75 9.23
N LYS A 589 9.10 11.48 10.26
CA LYS A 589 9.72 12.79 10.10
C LYS A 589 10.84 13.02 11.10
N PRO A 590 12.01 13.50 10.66
CA PRO A 590 13.06 13.92 11.59
C PRO A 590 12.57 15.07 12.47
N LYS A 591 12.93 15.01 13.75
CA LYS A 591 12.62 16.03 14.77
C LYS A 591 13.08 17.43 14.34
N ALA A 592 14.24 17.51 13.68
CA ALA A 592 14.81 18.75 13.13
C ALA A 592 13.96 19.36 12.01
N ASP A 593 13.12 18.56 11.33
CA ASP A 593 12.29 18.99 10.21
C ASP A 593 10.85 19.30 10.62
N LEU A 594 10.42 18.95 11.83
CA LEU A 594 9.09 19.29 12.36
C LEU A 594 8.76 20.80 12.24
N PRO A 595 9.72 21.73 12.47
CA PRO A 595 9.45 23.16 12.29
C PRO A 595 9.26 23.61 10.84
N LYS A 596 9.74 22.83 9.86
CA LYS A 596 9.79 23.20 8.43
C LYS A 596 8.42 23.13 7.71
N GLY A 597 7.32 22.99 8.47
CA GLY A 597 5.98 22.84 7.91
C GLY A 597 5.73 21.44 7.36
N PRO A 598 4.58 21.18 6.72
CA PRO A 598 4.23 19.87 6.22
C PRO A 598 5.03 19.52 4.96
N THR A 599 5.55 18.29 4.86
CA THR A 599 6.30 17.79 3.68
C THR A 599 5.35 17.40 2.53
N GLN A 600 4.05 17.24 2.83
CA GLN A 600 2.99 16.92 1.89
C GLN A 600 1.83 17.89 2.11
N VAL A 601 1.02 18.13 1.07
CA VAL A 601 -0.08 19.12 1.14
C VAL A 601 -1.19 18.71 2.12
N ALA A 602 -1.42 17.39 2.31
CA ALA A 602 -2.37 16.93 3.33
C ALA A 602 -1.71 16.29 4.55
N ARG A 603 -2.52 16.27 5.61
CA ARG A 603 -2.26 15.66 6.90
C ARG A 603 -2.06 14.14 6.74
N SER A 604 -0.85 13.66 7.03
CA SER A 604 -0.49 12.23 6.98
C SER A 604 -1.03 11.46 8.20
N GLY A 605 -1.31 10.15 8.04
CA GLY A 605 -1.72 9.25 9.13
C GLY A 605 -3.05 8.53 8.89
N THR A 606 -3.32 7.47 9.66
CA THR A 606 -4.55 6.68 9.60
C THR A 606 -5.67 7.32 10.42
N TRP A 607 -6.73 7.80 9.76
CA TRP A 607 -7.80 8.62 10.33
C TRP A 607 -8.34 8.15 11.69
N GLN A 608 -8.61 6.85 11.83
CA GLN A 608 -9.13 6.25 13.07
C GLN A 608 -8.15 6.35 14.24
N PHE A 609 -6.85 6.44 14.00
CA PHE A 609 -5.84 6.50 15.07
C PHE A 609 -5.29 7.92 15.28
N MET A 610 -5.46 8.84 14.32
CA MET A 610 -5.03 10.23 14.49
C MET A 610 -5.61 10.90 15.74
N SER A 611 -4.82 11.78 16.36
CA SER A 611 -5.24 12.54 17.54
C SER A 611 -6.44 13.44 17.27
N ALA A 612 -7.19 13.76 18.33
CA ALA A 612 -8.36 14.61 18.23
C ALA A 612 -8.03 16.01 17.68
N LEU A 613 -6.91 16.60 18.13
CA LEU A 613 -6.49 17.92 17.67
C LEU A 613 -6.02 17.92 16.22
N LEU A 614 -5.30 16.88 15.79
CA LEU A 614 -4.92 16.74 14.38
C LEU A 614 -6.15 16.69 13.49
N LEU A 615 -7.17 15.89 13.85
CA LEU A 615 -8.41 15.78 13.07
C LEU A 615 -9.20 17.08 13.02
N LYS A 616 -9.30 17.78 14.16
CA LYS A 616 -10.07 19.01 14.30
C LYS A 616 -9.41 20.21 13.62
N TYR A 617 -8.07 20.27 13.65
CA TYR A 617 -7.28 21.38 13.11
C TYR A 617 -6.30 20.86 12.05
N PRO A 618 -6.69 20.84 10.76
CA PRO A 618 -5.86 20.27 9.67
C PRO A 618 -4.47 20.89 9.52
N GLN A 619 -4.32 22.13 9.98
CA GLN A 619 -3.07 22.90 9.91
C GLN A 619 -2.17 22.70 11.15
N LYS A 620 -2.64 21.96 12.17
CA LYS A 620 -1.82 21.59 13.32
C LYS A 620 -0.64 20.75 12.84
N ARG A 621 0.55 21.06 13.35
CA ARG A 621 1.75 20.26 13.12
C ARG A 621 1.67 19.00 13.97
N HIS A 622 2.13 17.89 13.41
CA HIS A 622 2.30 16.65 14.16
C HIS A 622 3.37 16.83 15.23
N GLU A 623 3.06 16.37 16.43
CA GLU A 623 3.93 16.40 17.60
C GLU A 623 3.99 15.03 18.26
N LEU A 624 4.87 14.89 19.25
CA LEU A 624 5.02 13.63 19.97
C LEU A 624 3.71 13.18 20.66
N SER A 625 2.96 14.13 21.22
CA SER A 625 1.67 13.86 21.88
C SER A 625 0.67 13.21 20.93
N ASP A 626 0.72 13.52 19.65
CA ASP A 626 -0.18 12.97 18.64
C ASP A 626 0.10 11.48 18.37
N ASP A 627 1.38 11.08 18.29
CA ASP A 627 1.75 9.67 18.15
C ASP A 627 1.42 8.88 19.42
N ILE A 628 1.61 9.47 20.61
CA ILE A 628 1.24 8.80 21.88
C ILE A 628 -0.28 8.66 22.01
N GLU A 629 -1.07 9.68 21.64
CA GLU A 629 -2.53 9.57 21.61
C GLU A 629 -2.99 8.49 20.61
N SER A 630 -2.26 8.30 19.51
CA SER A 630 -2.56 7.23 18.54
C SER A 630 -2.45 5.83 19.16
N PHE A 631 -1.49 5.58 20.07
CA PHE A 631 -1.45 4.33 20.86
C PHE A 631 -2.67 4.15 21.77
N VAL A 632 -3.22 5.24 22.31
CA VAL A 632 -4.44 5.21 23.13
C VAL A 632 -5.66 4.81 22.28
N HIS A 633 -5.81 5.44 21.11
CA HIS A 633 -6.86 5.07 20.15
C HIS A 633 -6.71 3.63 19.67
N LEU A 634 -5.49 3.16 19.43
CA LEU A 634 -5.21 1.78 19.06
C LEU A 634 -5.63 0.78 20.14
N LEU A 635 -5.29 1.04 21.41
CA LEU A 635 -5.74 0.22 22.53
C LEU A 635 -7.28 0.19 22.62
N ASN A 636 -7.93 1.36 22.59
CA ASN A 636 -9.39 1.45 22.64
C ASN A 636 -10.07 0.71 21.48
N TRP A 637 -9.52 0.84 20.27
CA TRP A 637 -10.02 0.19 19.05
C TRP A 637 -9.99 -1.33 19.16
N LEU A 638 -8.87 -1.91 19.61
CA LEU A 638 -8.74 -3.36 19.75
C LEU A 638 -9.60 -3.91 20.90
N VAL A 639 -9.78 -3.15 21.98
CA VAL A 639 -10.72 -3.51 23.04
C VAL A 639 -12.16 -3.49 22.54
N LEU A 640 -12.57 -2.43 21.83
CA LEU A 640 -13.90 -2.34 21.21
C LEU A 640 -14.18 -3.47 20.22
N ARG A 641 -13.13 -3.92 19.52
CA ARG A 641 -13.28 -4.97 18.51
C ARG A 641 -13.32 -6.36 19.11
N PHE A 642 -12.47 -6.66 20.08
CA PHE A 642 -12.17 -8.04 20.45
C PHE A 642 -12.49 -8.43 21.89
N HIS A 643 -12.78 -7.48 22.78
CA HIS A 643 -13.01 -7.74 24.20
C HIS A 643 -14.41 -7.33 24.64
N GLU A 644 -14.96 -8.08 25.60
CA GLU A 644 -16.30 -7.83 26.13
C GLU A 644 -16.36 -6.50 26.92
N HIS A 645 -17.37 -5.70 26.59
CA HIS A 645 -17.57 -4.36 27.10
C HIS A 645 -19.06 -3.95 27.07
N GLY A 646 -19.41 -2.77 27.58
CA GLY A 646 -20.80 -2.32 27.73
C GLY A 646 -21.62 -2.21 26.44
N LEU A 647 -20.96 -2.20 25.28
CA LEU A 647 -21.61 -2.19 23.95
C LEU A 647 -21.61 -3.56 23.26
N SER A 648 -21.13 -4.63 23.90
CA SER A 648 -20.93 -5.94 23.24
C SER A 648 -22.24 -6.60 22.82
N ASP A 649 -23.29 -6.38 23.62
CA ASP A 649 -24.64 -6.89 23.36
C ASP A 649 -25.51 -5.90 22.56
N ASP A 650 -24.95 -4.77 22.12
CA ASP A 650 -25.64 -3.77 21.29
C ASP A 650 -24.84 -3.46 20.02
N PRO A 651 -24.94 -4.31 18.96
CA PRO A 651 -24.23 -4.10 17.71
C PRO A 651 -24.52 -2.74 17.05
N LYS A 652 -25.74 -2.20 17.24
CA LYS A 652 -26.11 -0.91 16.68
C LYS A 652 -25.45 0.22 17.47
N GLY A 653 -25.51 0.19 18.79
CA GLY A 653 -24.82 1.15 19.65
C GLY A 653 -23.31 1.12 19.45
N LEU A 654 -22.72 -0.05 19.25
CA LEU A 654 -21.31 -0.21 18.89
C LEU A 654 -21.01 0.45 17.53
N MET A 655 -21.82 0.18 16.51
CA MET A 655 -21.66 0.80 15.18
C MET A 655 -21.79 2.32 15.26
N ASP A 656 -22.80 2.83 15.96
CA ASP A 656 -23.03 4.27 16.16
C ASP A 656 -21.85 4.90 16.92
N HIS A 657 -21.29 4.21 17.91
CA HIS A 657 -20.10 4.66 18.64
C HIS A 657 -18.87 4.76 17.73
N ILE A 658 -18.60 3.74 16.92
CA ILE A 658 -17.47 3.70 15.99
C ILE A 658 -17.61 4.81 14.95
N ILE A 659 -18.78 4.93 14.32
CA ILE A 659 -19.04 5.96 13.33
C ILE A 659 -18.81 7.34 13.93
N ASN A 660 -19.43 7.64 15.08
CA ASN A 660 -19.38 8.98 15.65
C ASN A 660 -18.00 9.36 16.22
N THR A 661 -17.23 8.38 16.71
CA THR A 661 -15.94 8.63 17.34
C THR A 661 -14.77 8.54 16.37
N TYR A 662 -14.77 7.51 15.52
CA TYR A 662 -13.60 7.12 14.72
C TYR A 662 -13.75 7.41 13.23
N ASP A 663 -14.95 7.34 12.64
CA ASP A 663 -15.12 7.51 11.18
C ASP A 663 -15.74 8.84 10.76
N LYS A 664 -16.38 9.58 11.67
CA LYS A 664 -17.10 10.82 11.35
C LYS A 664 -16.14 11.91 10.89
N PHE A 665 -16.42 12.46 9.70
CA PHE A 665 -15.73 13.61 9.13
C PHE A 665 -16.72 14.54 8.43
N HIS A 666 -16.31 15.79 8.21
CA HIS A 666 -16.99 16.77 7.37
C HIS A 666 -15.96 17.66 6.66
N ASP A 667 -16.34 18.30 5.55
CA ASP A 667 -15.49 19.27 4.88
C ASP A 667 -15.57 20.63 5.58
N ASN A 668 -14.42 21.26 5.84
CA ASN A 668 -14.38 22.65 6.28
C ASN A 668 -14.57 23.64 5.10
N ASN A 669 -14.63 24.94 5.37
CA ASN A 669 -14.78 25.99 4.34
C ASN A 669 -13.63 26.04 3.30
N LYS A 670 -12.52 25.34 3.54
CA LYS A 670 -11.38 25.20 2.63
C LYS A 670 -11.37 23.87 1.89
N GLY A 671 -12.38 23.02 2.10
CA GLY A 671 -12.46 21.68 1.49
C GLY A 671 -11.54 20.65 2.13
N GLU A 672 -11.09 20.85 3.38
CA GLU A 672 -10.27 19.89 4.13
C GLU A 672 -11.16 19.00 5.02
N ASP A 673 -10.82 17.72 5.15
CA ASP A 673 -11.56 16.79 6.02
C ASP A 673 -11.22 17.06 7.50
N VAL A 674 -12.25 17.45 8.27
CA VAL A 674 -12.19 17.71 9.71
C VAL A 674 -13.10 16.79 10.50
N GLY A 675 -12.76 16.53 11.76
CA GLY A 675 -13.53 15.71 12.67
C GLY A 675 -12.87 15.59 14.04
N GLY A 676 -13.06 14.45 14.70
CA GLY A 676 -12.40 14.15 15.98
C GLY A 676 -13.08 14.76 17.21
N GLU A 677 -14.27 15.36 17.08
CA GLU A 677 -15.02 15.90 18.23
C GLU A 677 -15.32 14.82 19.27
N GLY A 678 -15.73 13.62 18.82
CA GLY A 678 -15.97 12.48 19.71
C GLY A 678 -14.71 12.08 20.48
N LYS A 679 -13.56 12.02 19.80
CA LYS A 679 -12.26 11.73 20.43
C LYS A 679 -11.89 12.81 21.45
N LEU A 680 -12.03 14.09 21.10
CA LEU A 680 -11.67 15.20 21.97
C LEU A 680 -12.47 15.15 23.29
N LEU A 681 -13.79 14.97 23.18
CA LEU A 681 -14.67 14.85 24.35
C LEU A 681 -14.28 13.65 25.23
N GLN A 682 -13.95 12.51 24.61
CA GLN A 682 -13.52 11.32 25.35
C GLN A 682 -12.20 11.56 26.08
N MET A 683 -11.19 12.12 25.41
CA MET A 683 -9.89 12.41 26.02
C MET A 683 -10.01 13.41 27.18
N GLN A 684 -10.87 14.43 27.07
CA GLN A 684 -11.15 15.39 28.15
C GLN A 684 -11.92 14.78 29.33
N SER A 685 -12.77 13.78 29.09
CA SER A 685 -13.63 13.19 30.12
C SER A 685 -12.87 12.33 31.15
N GLY A 686 -11.68 11.84 30.81
CA GLY A 686 -10.91 10.91 31.66
C GLY A 686 -11.58 9.55 31.87
N SER A 687 -12.57 9.21 31.05
CA SER A 687 -13.39 8.02 31.20
C SER A 687 -13.33 7.11 29.98
N VAL A 688 -13.24 5.80 30.20
CA VAL A 688 -13.37 4.79 29.15
C VAL A 688 -14.80 4.84 28.58
N PRO A 689 -15.00 4.99 27.26
CA PRO A 689 -16.30 5.33 26.69
C PRO A 689 -17.28 4.16 26.53
N PHE A 690 -16.84 2.92 26.74
CA PHE A 690 -17.61 1.69 26.54
C PHE A 690 -17.68 0.83 27.82
N LYS A 691 -17.80 1.47 28.99
CA LYS A 691 -17.92 0.75 30.28
C LYS A 691 -19.26 0.00 30.40
N PRO A 692 -19.30 -1.12 31.16
CA PRO A 692 -18.18 -1.79 31.84
C PRO A 692 -17.25 -2.51 30.86
N VAL A 693 -16.02 -2.85 31.29
CA VAL A 693 -15.11 -3.76 30.57
C VAL A 693 -14.95 -4.98 31.45
N ALA A 694 -15.11 -6.19 30.88
CA ALA A 694 -15.20 -7.42 31.65
C ALA A 694 -13.89 -7.74 32.40
N HIS A 695 -12.75 -7.68 31.70
CA HIS A 695 -11.45 -8.04 32.28
C HIS A 695 -10.89 -6.93 33.19
N ARG A 696 -10.62 -7.25 34.46
CA ARG A 696 -10.27 -6.27 35.51
C ARG A 696 -8.96 -5.53 35.21
N GLN A 697 -7.90 -6.23 34.80
CA GLN A 697 -6.58 -5.65 34.57
C GLN A 697 -6.58 -4.78 33.31
N LEU A 698 -7.32 -5.21 32.28
CA LEU A 698 -7.51 -4.44 31.07
C LEU A 698 -8.30 -3.16 31.35
N LYS A 699 -9.35 -3.25 32.18
CA LYS A 699 -10.11 -2.10 32.67
C LYS A 699 -9.24 -1.12 33.47
N ASP A 700 -8.36 -1.61 34.35
CA ASP A 700 -7.44 -0.76 35.11
C ASP A 700 -6.47 0.00 34.19
N LEU A 701 -5.87 -0.70 33.23
CA LEU A 701 -5.01 -0.12 32.20
C LEU A 701 -5.74 1.00 31.43
N LEU A 702 -6.94 0.72 30.91
CA LEU A 702 -7.76 1.69 30.18
C LEU A 702 -8.12 2.92 31.02
N ASN A 703 -8.47 2.76 32.30
CA ASN A 703 -8.78 3.89 33.17
C ASN A 703 -7.56 4.76 33.44
N LYS A 704 -6.38 4.16 33.69
CA LYS A 704 -5.14 4.90 33.91
C LYS A 704 -4.74 5.70 32.68
N VAL A 705 -4.85 5.09 31.49
CA VAL A 705 -4.60 5.79 30.22
C VAL A 705 -5.62 6.92 29.98
N ALA A 706 -6.91 6.70 30.27
CA ALA A 706 -7.92 7.76 30.13
C ALA A 706 -7.65 8.96 31.05
N ILE A 707 -7.27 8.72 32.32
CA ILE A 707 -6.89 9.77 33.26
C ILE A 707 -5.65 10.54 32.77
N MET A 708 -4.65 9.84 32.23
CA MET A 708 -3.47 10.47 31.63
C MET A 708 -3.85 11.42 30.48
N CYS A 709 -4.75 11.00 29.58
CA CYS A 709 -5.24 11.87 28.51
C CYS A 709 -6.00 13.09 29.06
N GLN A 710 -6.83 12.90 30.09
CA GLN A 710 -7.53 14.01 30.73
C GLN A 710 -6.56 15.03 31.33
N ASN A 711 -5.53 14.58 32.04
CA ASN A 711 -4.51 15.46 32.58
C ASN A 711 -3.79 16.25 31.48
N HIS A 712 -3.47 15.60 30.35
CA HIS A 712 -2.87 16.26 29.19
C HIS A 712 -3.77 17.37 28.64
N TYR A 713 -5.02 17.05 28.31
CA TYR A 713 -5.97 18.02 27.74
C TYR A 713 -6.40 19.11 28.72
N ASN A 714 -6.32 18.85 30.03
CA ASN A 714 -6.56 19.86 31.05
C ASN A 714 -5.31 20.72 31.34
N SER A 715 -4.12 20.39 30.81
CA SER A 715 -2.92 21.20 31.06
C SER A 715 -3.06 22.61 30.47
N HIS A 716 -2.46 23.60 31.13
CA HIS A 716 -2.54 25.00 30.70
C HIS A 716 -1.99 25.19 29.27
N SER A 717 -0.86 24.56 28.96
CA SER A 717 -0.21 24.68 27.65
C SER A 717 -1.05 24.11 26.51
N VAL A 718 -1.77 23.00 26.73
CA VAL A 718 -2.64 22.42 25.69
C VAL A 718 -3.89 23.27 25.49
N ASN A 719 -4.46 23.82 26.56
CA ASN A 719 -5.58 24.76 26.44
C ASN A 719 -5.18 26.03 25.67
N GLU A 720 -4.01 26.61 25.96
CA GLU A 720 -3.46 27.72 25.16
C GLU A 720 -3.27 27.34 23.68
N GLU A 721 -2.81 26.12 23.40
CA GLU A 721 -2.66 25.64 22.02
C GLU A 721 -4.02 25.55 21.32
N ILE A 722 -5.03 24.98 21.98
CA ILE A 722 -6.40 24.92 21.47
C ILE A 722 -6.96 26.31 21.20
N GLU A 723 -6.71 27.28 22.09
CA GLU A 723 -7.09 28.69 21.90
C GLU A 723 -6.38 29.29 20.68
N LYS A 724 -5.06 29.07 20.53
CA LYS A 724 -4.30 29.52 19.35
C LYS A 724 -4.85 28.91 18.06
N LEU A 725 -5.07 27.59 18.04
CA LEU A 725 -5.58 26.85 16.88
C LEU A 725 -7.01 27.29 16.51
N SER A 726 -7.86 27.56 17.50
CA SER A 726 -9.22 28.06 17.27
C SER A 726 -9.26 29.52 16.82
N GLY A 727 -8.38 30.37 17.33
CA GLY A 727 -8.23 31.77 16.90
C GLY A 727 -7.76 31.90 15.44
N VAL A 728 -6.89 31.00 14.97
CA VAL A 728 -6.45 30.94 13.56
C VAL A 728 -7.60 30.62 12.59
N VAL A 729 -8.67 29.95 13.05
CA VAL A 729 -9.86 29.65 12.24
C VAL A 729 -10.80 30.87 12.12
N LEU A 730 -10.73 31.84 13.04
CA LEU A 730 -11.59 33.03 13.10
C LEU A 730 -10.93 34.33 12.58
N GLY A 731 -9.62 34.33 12.30
CA GLY A 731 -8.87 35.53 11.89
C GLY A 731 -8.91 35.83 10.39
N SER A 732 -9.51 36.98 10.04
CA SER A 732 -9.35 37.68 8.76
C SER A 732 -8.35 38.83 8.92
N VAL A 733 -7.59 39.09 7.84
CA VAL A 733 -6.78 40.28 7.47
C VAL A 733 -5.99 41.00 8.59
N PRO A 734 -4.64 41.11 8.49
CA PRO A 734 -3.87 41.92 9.44
C PRO A 734 -4.19 43.41 9.23
N GLN A 735 -4.73 44.06 10.26
CA GLN A 735 -4.50 45.49 10.44
C GLN A 735 -3.16 45.65 11.16
N ASN A 736 -2.29 46.44 10.53
CA ASN A 736 -1.10 47.02 11.13
C ASN A 736 -1.47 47.65 12.48
N ASP A 737 -0.76 47.26 13.54
CA ASP A 737 -0.54 48.17 14.65
C ASP A 737 0.92 48.11 15.09
N GLN A 738 1.46 49.30 15.24
CA GLN A 738 2.85 49.66 15.46
C GLN A 738 3.37 49.27 16.85
N GLU A 739 4.66 48.91 16.85
CA GLU A 739 5.69 49.16 17.85
C GLU A 739 5.24 49.58 19.27
N ARG A 740 5.59 48.75 20.26
CA ARG A 740 6.26 49.27 21.47
C ARG A 740 7.14 48.23 22.15
N ALA A 741 8.38 48.66 22.42
CA ALA A 741 9.47 47.92 23.03
C ALA A 741 9.47 47.99 24.57
N ASP A 742 10.35 47.14 25.14
CA ASP A 742 10.96 47.18 26.48
C ASP A 742 10.10 46.69 27.67
N GLU A 743 10.58 45.91 28.65
CA GLU A 743 11.93 45.68 29.18
C GLU A 743 11.93 44.39 30.06
N ARG A 744 13.08 43.69 30.20
CA ARG A 744 13.28 42.60 31.19
C ARG A 744 13.88 43.19 32.49
N PRO A 745 13.82 42.45 33.62
CA PRO A 745 15.03 41.72 34.04
C PRO A 745 14.78 40.30 34.60
N ARG A 746 15.82 39.46 34.50
CA ARG A 746 15.95 38.12 35.10
C ARG A 746 16.50 38.23 36.53
N ASP A 747 16.17 37.29 37.41
CA ASP A 747 17.15 36.80 38.40
C ASP A 747 16.88 35.35 38.88
N TYR A 748 17.96 34.65 39.24
CA TYR A 748 18.09 33.24 39.64
C TYR A 748 18.55 33.13 41.11
N SER A 749 17.83 32.39 41.97
CA SER A 749 18.37 31.60 43.10
C SER A 749 17.20 30.84 43.78
N ALA A 750 17.14 29.51 43.78
CA ALA A 750 17.84 28.53 44.63
C ALA A 750 17.29 28.40 46.07
N ASP A 751 16.72 27.21 46.31
CA ASP A 751 16.72 26.36 47.51
C ASP A 751 15.64 26.44 48.63
N ILE A 752 15.23 25.20 48.96
CA ILE A 752 14.82 24.60 50.25
C ILE A 752 13.35 24.10 50.37
N CYS A 753 13.31 22.79 50.62
CA CYS A 753 12.25 21.83 50.88
C CYS A 753 11.34 22.14 52.08
N THR A 754 10.03 21.84 51.97
CA THR A 754 9.22 21.14 53.00
C THR A 754 7.82 20.83 52.46
N MET A 755 7.39 19.58 52.59
CA MET A 755 6.02 19.10 52.31
C MET A 755 5.17 19.21 53.58
N PRO A 756 3.95 19.76 53.52
CA PRO A 756 2.87 19.38 54.41
C PRO A 756 1.93 18.41 53.68
N ALA A 757 1.53 17.36 54.38
CA ALA A 757 0.39 16.55 54.03
C ALA A 757 -0.88 17.39 54.12
N GLU A 758 -1.80 17.31 53.15
CA GLU A 758 -3.25 17.35 53.40
C GLU A 758 -4.13 17.13 52.14
N THR A 759 -5.12 16.26 52.36
CA THR A 759 -6.52 16.24 51.90
C THR A 759 -6.99 16.72 50.52
N ALA A 760 -7.91 15.92 49.98
CA ALA A 760 -8.60 16.09 48.72
C ALA A 760 -9.48 17.36 48.64
N ALA A 761 -9.01 18.38 47.92
CA ALA A 761 -9.82 19.36 47.20
C ALA A 761 -8.95 20.11 46.16
N SER A 762 -9.46 20.28 44.93
CA SER A 762 -8.88 21.00 43.78
C SER A 762 -7.38 20.78 43.51
N ARG A 763 -7.05 19.81 42.63
CA ARG A 763 -5.70 19.68 42.05
C ARG A 763 -5.38 20.92 41.21
N PRO A 764 -4.20 21.57 41.39
CA PRO A 764 -3.69 22.54 40.43
C PRO A 764 -3.53 21.89 39.05
N LEU A 765 -3.82 22.63 37.98
CA LEU A 765 -3.55 22.20 36.61
C LEU A 765 -2.07 21.79 36.52
N ALA A 766 -1.78 20.57 36.09
CA ALA A 766 -0.40 20.12 35.91
C ALA A 766 0.34 21.08 34.96
N THR A 767 1.53 21.55 35.37
CA THR A 767 2.31 22.52 34.62
C THR A 767 2.91 21.95 33.32
N SER A 768 3.06 20.62 33.23
CA SER A 768 3.51 19.92 32.03
C SER A 768 2.47 18.89 31.55
N PRO A 769 2.16 18.80 30.24
CA PRO A 769 1.21 17.81 29.72
C PRO A 769 1.72 16.37 29.81
N ASP A 770 0.88 15.42 30.24
CA ASP A 770 1.27 14.00 30.39
C ASP A 770 1.69 13.33 29.06
N LEU A 771 1.08 13.69 27.92
CA LEU A 771 1.45 13.18 26.59
C LEU A 771 2.67 13.91 25.96
N ALA A 772 3.32 14.85 26.66
CA ALA A 772 4.49 15.55 26.12
C ALA A 772 5.78 14.70 26.12
N SER A 773 5.74 13.52 26.76
CA SER A 773 6.83 12.53 26.78
C SER A 773 6.27 11.11 26.91
N HIS A 774 7.08 10.10 26.60
CA HIS A 774 6.68 8.69 26.77
C HIS A 774 6.59 8.25 28.24
N GLN A 775 7.05 9.06 29.20
CA GLN A 775 7.26 8.62 30.58
C GLN A 775 5.98 8.13 31.26
N ALA A 776 4.87 8.87 31.13
CA ALA A 776 3.60 8.52 31.76
C ALA A 776 3.00 7.23 31.15
N ILE A 777 2.91 7.15 29.82
CA ILE A 777 2.30 5.99 29.15
C ILE A 777 3.13 4.72 29.33
N ILE A 778 4.47 4.79 29.20
CA ILE A 778 5.33 3.62 29.41
C ILE A 778 5.23 3.14 30.85
N ARG A 779 5.21 4.05 31.83
CA ARG A 779 5.03 3.65 33.24
C ARG A 779 3.72 2.89 33.44
N ILE A 780 2.61 3.39 32.89
CA ILE A 780 1.29 2.75 33.00
C ILE A 780 1.31 1.34 32.40
N PHE A 781 1.85 1.18 31.18
CA PHE A 781 1.95 -0.13 30.53
C PHE A 781 2.94 -1.06 31.23
N TYR A 782 4.08 -0.56 31.68
CA TYR A 782 5.08 -1.34 32.40
C TYR A 782 4.54 -1.86 33.74
N GLU A 783 3.85 -1.03 34.52
CA GLU A 783 3.18 -1.46 35.75
C GLU A 783 2.12 -2.54 35.45
N ALA A 784 1.35 -2.38 34.37
CA ALA A 784 0.32 -3.35 33.98
C ALA A 784 0.91 -4.70 33.53
N VAL A 785 1.94 -4.69 32.67
CA VAL A 785 2.46 -5.89 31.99
C VAL A 785 3.56 -6.58 32.78
N ILE A 786 4.45 -5.83 33.43
CA ILE A 786 5.62 -6.38 34.11
C ILE A 786 5.36 -6.53 35.61
N THR A 787 4.92 -5.45 36.28
CA THR A 787 4.75 -5.48 37.74
C THR A 787 3.55 -6.33 38.16
N ASN A 788 2.45 -6.22 37.41
CA ASN A 788 1.19 -6.90 37.72
C ASN A 788 0.92 -8.11 36.81
N LYS A 789 1.95 -8.69 36.18
CA LYS A 789 1.81 -9.80 35.22
C LYS A 789 0.98 -10.97 35.76
N SER A 790 1.24 -11.36 37.02
CA SER A 790 0.57 -12.47 37.70
C SER A 790 -0.91 -12.24 37.98
N GLN A 791 -1.39 -10.99 37.85
CA GLN A 791 -2.79 -10.66 38.08
C GLN A 791 -3.66 -10.87 36.83
N TRP A 792 -3.05 -10.98 35.64
CA TRP A 792 -3.79 -11.23 34.41
C TRP A 792 -4.30 -12.67 34.38
N VAL A 793 -5.57 -12.83 34.00
CA VAL A 793 -6.18 -14.13 33.78
C VAL A 793 -6.17 -14.41 32.28
N ASP A 794 -6.08 -15.69 31.91
CA ASP A 794 -6.22 -16.09 30.52
C ASP A 794 -7.64 -15.78 30.02
N ASP A 795 -7.75 -14.89 29.05
CA ASP A 795 -9.00 -14.49 28.39
C ASP A 795 -9.02 -14.89 26.90
N SER A 796 -8.14 -15.80 26.48
CA SER A 796 -7.98 -16.21 25.07
C SER A 796 -9.26 -16.75 24.43
N SER A 797 -10.09 -17.45 25.21
CA SER A 797 -11.37 -18.00 24.75
C SER A 797 -12.48 -16.96 24.56
N THR A 798 -12.30 -15.74 25.07
CA THR A 798 -13.33 -14.68 25.04
C THR A 798 -13.20 -13.77 23.81
N LYS A 799 -12.11 -13.91 23.05
CA LYS A 799 -11.80 -13.06 21.92
C LYS A 799 -12.74 -13.34 20.75
N LYS A 800 -13.58 -12.37 20.41
CA LYS A 800 -14.49 -12.43 19.26
C LYS A 800 -14.46 -11.11 18.51
N ASP A 801 -14.39 -11.15 17.18
CA ASP A 801 -14.51 -9.94 16.38
C ASP A 801 -15.95 -9.43 16.41
N GLN A 802 -16.17 -8.31 17.10
CA GLN A 802 -17.46 -7.66 17.28
C GLN A 802 -17.77 -6.66 16.15
N PHE A 803 -16.82 -6.40 15.24
CA PHE A 803 -17.02 -5.48 14.11
C PHE A 803 -17.65 -6.17 12.90
N ILE A 804 -18.10 -7.41 13.06
CA ILE A 804 -18.87 -8.15 12.06
C ILE A 804 -20.32 -7.66 12.12
N PHE A 805 -20.56 -6.48 11.56
CA PHE A 805 -21.92 -6.03 11.26
C PHE A 805 -22.43 -6.89 10.09
N GLY A 806 -23.55 -7.60 10.25
CA GLY A 806 -24.15 -8.42 9.18
C GLY A 806 -24.44 -7.63 7.90
N SER A 807 -25.11 -8.22 6.91
CA SER A 807 -25.31 -7.72 5.52
C SER A 807 -25.82 -6.28 5.30
N TYR A 808 -26.05 -5.50 6.36
CA TYR A 808 -26.31 -4.06 6.34
C TYR A 808 -25.04 -3.20 6.53
N GLY A 809 -23.91 -3.77 6.96
CA GLY A 809 -22.66 -3.05 7.28
C GLY A 809 -21.47 -3.33 6.36
N THR A 810 -21.50 -4.42 5.58
CA THR A 810 -20.37 -4.85 4.74
C THR A 810 -20.06 -3.88 3.59
N GLU A 811 -21.02 -3.10 3.10
CA GLU A 811 -20.77 -2.08 2.08
C GLU A 811 -20.50 -0.68 2.63
N GLN A 812 -20.73 -0.40 3.92
CA GLN A 812 -20.44 0.92 4.47
C GLN A 812 -19.18 0.92 5.33
N SER A 813 -18.96 -0.04 6.23
CA SER A 813 -17.79 0.01 7.12
C SER A 813 -16.49 -0.40 6.41
N LEU A 814 -16.52 -1.41 5.53
CA LEU A 814 -15.36 -1.79 4.69
C LEU A 814 -15.07 -0.73 3.62
N ASN A 815 -16.11 -0.14 3.01
CA ASN A 815 -15.92 0.97 2.08
C ASN A 815 -15.56 2.27 2.79
N LEU A 816 -15.88 2.48 4.07
CA LEU A 816 -15.47 3.66 4.86
C LEU A 816 -14.06 3.49 5.41
N THR A 817 -13.65 2.30 5.85
CA THR A 817 -12.25 2.03 6.25
C THR A 817 -11.31 2.07 5.05
N THR A 818 -11.69 1.49 3.90
CA THR A 818 -10.93 1.66 2.65
C THR A 818 -11.09 3.06 2.06
N ARG A 819 -12.25 3.74 2.16
CA ARG A 819 -12.39 5.16 1.78
C ARG A 819 -11.66 6.11 2.71
N SER A 820 -11.51 5.88 4.01
CA SER A 820 -10.90 6.82 4.95
C SER A 820 -9.39 6.64 4.97
N THR A 821 -8.90 5.40 4.91
CA THR A 821 -7.47 5.12 4.62
C THR A 821 -7.10 5.65 3.22
N SER A 822 -7.97 5.51 2.21
CA SER A 822 -7.71 6.09 0.88
C SER A 822 -8.06 7.57 0.74
N LYS A 823 -8.96 8.17 1.54
CA LYS A 823 -9.30 9.62 1.51
C LYS A 823 -8.36 10.46 2.34
N GLY A 824 -8.04 10.01 3.56
CA GLY A 824 -6.98 10.58 4.37
C GLY A 824 -5.64 10.57 3.62
N LYS A 825 -5.37 9.51 2.85
CA LYS A 825 -4.24 9.43 1.90
C LYS A 825 -4.52 9.95 0.48
N ARG A 826 -5.74 10.41 0.11
CA ARG A 826 -6.07 10.99 -1.23
C ARG A 826 -6.04 12.50 -1.24
N LYS A 827 -6.44 13.19 -0.16
CA LYS A 827 -6.39 14.66 -0.14
C LYS A 827 -4.95 15.17 -0.20
N SER A 828 -3.94 14.31 0.00
CA SER A 828 -2.53 14.68 -0.05
C SER A 828 -2.04 15.13 -1.42
N GLU A 829 -2.61 14.68 -2.54
CA GLU A 829 -1.78 14.62 -3.76
C GLU A 829 -2.51 14.90 -5.09
N GLY A 830 -3.64 15.63 -5.11
CA GLY A 830 -4.24 15.99 -6.40
C GLY A 830 -5.43 16.94 -6.41
N SER A 831 -5.21 18.23 -6.14
CA SER A 831 -5.90 19.32 -6.86
C SER A 831 -5.32 20.68 -6.45
N ILE A 832 -4.64 21.36 -7.37
CA ILE A 832 -4.36 22.80 -7.27
C ILE A 832 -5.47 23.55 -8.02
N SER A 833 -6.22 24.34 -7.25
CA SER A 833 -7.00 25.53 -7.60
C SER A 833 -8.26 25.44 -8.49
N GLY A 834 -9.23 26.28 -8.14
CA GLY A 834 -10.49 26.51 -8.85
C GLY A 834 -11.57 27.12 -7.93
N ALA A 835 -11.35 28.36 -7.47
CA ALA A 835 -12.29 29.08 -6.61
C ALA A 835 -13.63 29.32 -7.33
N SER A 836 -14.69 28.57 -6.98
CA SER A 836 -16.04 28.84 -7.46
C SER A 836 -16.82 29.69 -6.46
N LYS A 837 -17.13 30.93 -6.88
CA LYS A 837 -17.95 31.92 -6.17
C LYS A 837 -19.29 31.32 -5.73
N ALA A 838 -19.56 31.35 -4.42
CA ALA A 838 -20.85 31.00 -3.84
C ALA A 838 -21.93 32.04 -4.25
N LYS A 839 -22.99 31.57 -4.92
CA LYS A 839 -24.23 32.32 -5.09
C LYS A 839 -25.22 31.89 -4.00
N ARG A 840 -25.59 32.84 -3.14
CA ARG A 840 -26.69 32.76 -2.16
C ARG A 840 -27.99 32.30 -2.83
N SER A 841 -28.63 31.25 -2.32
CA SER A 841 -30.06 31.01 -2.52
C SER A 841 -30.80 31.11 -1.20
N LYS A 842 -31.78 32.00 -1.17
CA LYS A 842 -32.65 32.35 -0.04
C LYS A 842 -33.53 31.17 0.36
N THR A 843 -33.76 31.08 1.67
CA THR A 843 -34.85 30.37 2.32
C THR A 843 -36.21 30.88 1.88
N SER A 844 -37.15 29.96 1.64
CA SER A 844 -38.59 30.20 1.77
C SER A 844 -39.29 28.91 2.20
N ALA A 845 -39.99 29.00 3.32
CA ALA A 845 -40.81 27.96 3.93
C ALA A 845 -42.21 27.87 3.31
N ALA A 846 -42.80 26.65 3.30
CA ALA A 846 -44.25 26.34 3.38
C ALA A 846 -44.38 24.80 3.38
N VAL A 847 -44.80 24.12 4.48
CA VAL A 847 -46.18 23.86 4.99
C VAL A 847 -46.95 22.76 4.23
N GLY A 848 -47.41 21.74 4.98
CA GLY A 848 -48.62 20.92 4.70
C GLY A 848 -48.38 19.45 4.30
N SER A 849 -48.43 18.49 5.24
CA SER A 849 -49.58 17.57 5.53
C SER A 849 -49.77 16.44 4.49
N SER A 850 -49.34 15.20 4.76
CA SER A 850 -50.07 14.10 5.44
C SER A 850 -51.10 13.33 4.58
N SER A 851 -50.83 12.04 4.33
CA SER A 851 -51.76 10.89 4.21
C SER A 851 -51.01 9.79 3.41
N SER A 852 -50.54 8.66 3.94
CA SER A 852 -51.16 7.53 4.66
C SER A 852 -51.82 6.46 3.77
N LYS A 853 -51.35 5.21 3.97
CA LYS A 853 -51.91 3.87 3.66
C LYS A 853 -51.85 3.45 2.18
N LEU A 854 -51.32 2.28 1.81
CA LEU A 854 -51.28 0.95 2.45
C LEU A 854 -49.91 0.29 2.28
#